data_AF-A0A2F0AQ12-F1
#
_entry.id   AF-A0A2F0AQ12-F1
#
_cell.length_a   1.000
_cell.length_b   1.000
_cell.length_c   1.000
_cell.angle_alpha   90.00
_cell.angle_beta   90.00
_cell.angle_gamma   90.00
#
_symmetry.space_group_name_H-M   'P 1'
#
loop_
_entity.id
_entity.type
_entity.pdbx_description
1 polymer ?
#
loop_
_entity_poly.entity_id
_entity_poly.type
_entity_poly.pdbx_seq_one_letter_code
_entity_poly.pdbx_strand_id
1 'polypeptide(L)'
;MQRSSVLLLIICCAFIGCGEDDKESNVVNFPGDPTTITDAGAGTDIGFIAEPTPGSAGRFTRQTIDANANGPAFAEVADVNGDGKLDLIISEFGQVGGNTVEPGGIAIYLQGDSIDEWQRQMVTSDNEPLYWPNSVHVDDIDGDGDMDLTVGTGFLICEILSRVDETGQMLPPAPCGGLFWFEQTPNGWVKHDIVSEGSELFYHHGLLADIDNDGILDMVTVGERRYLGADGRPVDDAQAKWFKGVPTAERFETTPRAIGPGMGSLAELNDIDGDGDLDLISAEYFASFDQKSFAWYENVAAPDANNATGTWVRHVIDDSVGPAIQMTMVPNFYGDGRTIAIGSNHTQTTGDNPQPWESAIFAYEPAADPRQPWTRTQLSENIVSVPRANQAAPGIFDAGDVDGDGDMDLLVSGDGDSRVFLLAQDENQGFTTWVLDENLPQAGAMKIVDLDNDGTNELIVTSFDNNVLYMYRNNVEGPHPLGVATQPSWGTSEGGSIRVNYDGSATGQLVVALFTSWPPAGPPSGFKMIQDPSYPVVAEFPSVEPGDYVALAFIDVDGSGPMGPNEGDVQVQADVSFPTSGPIDLYLRGDGGDGPQPNPGNRLRVTYGGNEVGPLVVAMFSSWPPMGPPSAFEQFPAPTYPVDVEFPTLAPGEYTAMVFIDVDGSGIMAANAEDVQARETVNFPADQTITIDLGGSAEGQGFETVRTEIMRNGRLTPLVAYVPNDGNNLPMVVFTPGFQLESAGYAPLCEAFAQNGYVVARLDPPGTIFDVNHIEMGADVRMGINWLLNQSPFADRIDGTRVGTMGHSLGGKLAIMNAIEDPRVQAVFAIDPVDGDPSPFPDPATRPDLVPGPIDGLTAPLGLIGETTNATSSNAFAPACAPAEENFQTFFESATASDWVVEWNIVGADHMDFVYNCPEGLFSPCELCDDGPLDAARVREITLDLALAFFGLHFNGEADMNSQLTGNNVPPEVEVRQR
;
A
#
# COMPACT_ATOMS: atom_id res chain seq x y z
N MET A 1 33.31 1.66 20.30
CA MET A 1 33.42 2.86 19.45
C MET A 1 32.99 2.43 18.07
N GLN A 2 31.84 2.78 17.51
CA GLN A 2 30.71 3.60 17.94
C GLN A 2 29.51 2.96 17.21
N ARG A 3 28.54 2.43 17.97
CA ARG A 3 27.23 2.02 17.45
C ARG A 3 26.41 3.29 17.35
N SER A 4 26.01 3.71 16.16
CA SER A 4 24.95 4.70 15.86
C SER A 4 24.93 4.89 14.35
N SER A 5 23.82 4.51 13.69
CA SER A 5 23.27 5.08 12.44
C SER A 5 22.08 4.20 11.99
N VAL A 6 21.05 4.11 12.83
CA VAL A 6 19.72 3.49 12.52
C VAL A 6 18.65 4.51 12.91
N LEU A 7 18.85 5.78 12.55
CA LEU A 7 18.02 6.86 13.06
C LEU A 7 17.84 7.89 11.96
N LEU A 8 17.07 7.56 10.92
CA LEU A 8 16.68 8.54 9.89
C LEU A 8 15.38 8.22 9.14
N LEU A 9 14.77 7.05 9.33
CA LEU A 9 13.51 6.64 8.67
C LEU A 9 12.32 6.52 9.65
N ILE A 10 12.36 7.20 10.79
CA ILE A 10 11.38 7.07 11.91
C ILE A 10 10.51 8.35 12.01
N ILE A 11 10.21 9.01 10.89
CA ILE A 11 9.44 10.28 10.92
C ILE A 11 8.27 10.28 9.93
N CYS A 12 8.30 9.48 8.87
CA CYS A 12 7.19 9.43 7.90
C CYS A 12 5.87 8.87 8.47
N CYS A 13 5.90 7.99 9.46
CA CYS A 13 4.64 7.32 9.87
C CYS A 13 3.80 8.13 10.89
N ALA A 14 4.15 9.41 11.13
CA ALA A 14 3.46 10.29 12.09
C ALA A 14 2.15 10.89 11.57
N PHE A 15 1.92 10.85 10.25
CA PHE A 15 0.71 11.37 9.59
C PHE A 15 0.31 10.54 8.36
N ILE A 16 0.95 9.39 8.15
CA ILE A 16 0.71 8.53 6.98
C ILE A 16 0.77 7.08 7.49
N GLY A 17 -0.39 6.51 7.74
CA GLY A 17 -0.56 5.07 7.59
C GLY A 17 -0.41 4.75 6.10
N CYS A 18 0.58 3.96 5.71
CA CYS A 18 0.58 3.43 4.34
C CYS A 18 -0.50 2.34 4.28
N GLY A 19 -1.69 2.71 3.81
CA GLY A 19 -2.72 1.79 3.32
C GLY A 19 -2.36 1.31 1.91
N GLU A 20 -2.53 0.02 1.66
CA GLU A 20 -2.58 -0.55 0.32
C GLU A 20 -4.01 -0.31 -0.21
N ASP A 21 -4.18 0.40 -1.33
CA ASP A 21 -5.49 0.56 -1.97
C ASP A 21 -5.36 0.45 -3.49
N ASP A 22 -6.06 -0.54 -4.06
CA ASP A 22 -6.29 -0.75 -5.50
C ASP A 22 -7.74 -0.35 -5.82
N LYS A 23 -7.97 0.78 -6.52
CA LYS A 23 -9.20 1.00 -7.31
C LYS A 23 -8.96 1.85 -8.56
N GLU A 24 -9.01 1.21 -9.73
CA GLU A 24 -9.24 1.86 -11.01
C GLU A 24 -10.75 2.17 -11.23
N SER A 25 -11.05 3.43 -11.51
CA SER A 25 -12.34 3.89 -12.01
C SER A 25 -12.48 3.62 -13.52
N ASN A 26 -13.54 2.93 -13.94
CA ASN A 26 -13.97 2.92 -15.35
C ASN A 26 -15.34 3.58 -15.51
N VAL A 27 -15.32 4.77 -16.11
CA VAL A 27 -16.49 5.52 -16.59
C VAL A 27 -17.12 4.78 -17.77
N VAL A 28 -18.37 4.34 -17.62
CA VAL A 28 -19.23 3.99 -18.76
C VAL A 28 -20.58 4.67 -18.63
N ASN A 29 -20.78 5.70 -19.44
CA ASN A 29 -22.05 6.39 -19.66
C ASN A 29 -23.03 5.47 -20.41
N PHE A 30 -24.23 5.18 -19.87
CA PHE A 30 -25.42 4.87 -20.69
C PHE A 30 -26.73 5.39 -20.05
N PRO A 31 -27.70 5.85 -20.86
CA PRO A 31 -28.85 6.64 -20.41
C PRO A 31 -30.10 5.80 -20.09
N GLY A 32 -30.87 6.16 -19.05
CA GLY A 32 -32.23 5.66 -18.84
C GLY A 32 -32.79 5.82 -17.41
N ASP A 33 -33.83 6.65 -17.28
CA ASP A 33 -34.65 7.00 -16.09
C ASP A 33 -35.47 5.78 -15.53
N PRO A 34 -36.17 5.85 -14.36
CA PRO A 34 -36.00 4.97 -13.19
C PRO A 34 -37.25 4.07 -12.95
N THR A 35 -37.27 3.20 -11.91
CA THR A 35 -38.42 2.93 -10.99
C THR A 35 -38.33 1.61 -10.17
N THR A 36 -38.57 1.76 -8.85
CA THR A 36 -39.29 0.86 -7.90
C THR A 36 -38.72 -0.47 -7.37
N ILE A 37 -38.25 -0.42 -6.10
CA ILE A 37 -38.61 -1.19 -4.87
C ILE A 37 -39.17 -2.63 -4.98
N THR A 38 -38.60 -3.60 -4.22
CA THR A 38 -39.29 -4.31 -3.10
C THR A 38 -38.37 -5.24 -2.29
N ASP A 39 -38.43 -5.06 -0.97
CA ASP A 39 -37.93 -5.91 0.12
C ASP A 39 -38.86 -7.14 0.33
N ALA A 40 -38.28 -8.31 0.62
CA ALA A 40 -38.99 -9.46 1.20
C ALA A 40 -38.03 -10.58 1.71
N GLY A 41 -38.00 -10.78 3.03
CA GLY A 41 -38.29 -12.10 3.61
C GLY A 41 -37.19 -12.81 4.44
N ALA A 42 -37.31 -12.68 5.76
CA ALA A 42 -36.49 -13.28 6.83
C ALA A 42 -36.75 -14.78 7.16
N GLY A 43 -35.80 -15.38 7.89
CA GLY A 43 -35.96 -16.52 8.83
C GLY A 43 -34.72 -17.44 8.90
N THR A 44 -34.12 -17.84 10.03
CA THR A 44 -34.53 -17.88 11.46
C THR A 44 -33.36 -18.20 12.42
N ASP A 45 -33.25 -17.44 13.54
CA ASP A 45 -32.94 -17.74 14.97
C ASP A 45 -31.96 -18.90 15.34
N ILE A 46 -30.97 -18.79 16.26
CA ILE A 46 -30.93 -18.36 17.69
C ILE A 46 -29.43 -18.28 18.14
N GLY A 47 -28.90 -17.38 18.99
CA GLY A 47 -29.44 -16.24 19.70
C GLY A 47 -28.34 -15.45 20.45
N PHE A 48 -28.34 -14.12 20.27
CA PHE A 48 -27.53 -13.17 21.01
C PHE A 48 -28.08 -12.92 22.41
N ILE A 49 -27.16 -12.60 23.32
CA ILE A 49 -27.49 -11.82 24.51
C ILE A 49 -27.79 -10.41 24.02
N ALA A 50 -29.08 -10.17 23.80
CA ALA A 50 -29.73 -8.88 23.58
C ALA A 50 -29.03 -7.95 22.57
N GLU A 51 -29.37 -8.12 21.29
CA GLU A 51 -29.58 -6.92 20.47
C GLU A 51 -30.48 -5.94 21.22
N PRO A 52 -30.23 -4.62 21.15
CA PRO A 52 -31.31 -3.68 21.32
C PRO A 52 -32.34 -4.05 20.25
N THR A 53 -33.50 -4.52 20.71
CA THR A 53 -34.71 -4.81 19.93
C THR A 53 -34.81 -4.02 18.62
N PRO A 54 -35.19 -4.64 17.49
CA PRO A 54 -35.51 -3.92 16.25
C PRO A 54 -36.66 -2.95 16.53
N GLY A 55 -36.35 -1.66 16.61
CA GLY A 55 -37.33 -0.65 17.03
C GLY A 55 -36.79 0.69 17.50
N SER A 56 -35.65 1.17 17.01
CA SER A 56 -35.37 2.62 16.94
C SER A 56 -34.30 2.85 15.87
N ALA A 57 -34.55 3.74 14.92
CA ALA A 57 -33.49 4.28 14.09
C ALA A 57 -32.37 4.76 15.02
N GLY A 58 -31.12 4.38 14.74
CA GLY A 58 -29.99 4.92 15.47
C GLY A 58 -29.99 6.45 15.41
N ARG A 59 -29.46 7.11 16.45
CA ARG A 59 -29.34 8.57 16.47
C ARG A 59 -28.62 9.14 15.25
N PHE A 60 -27.70 8.41 14.63
CA PHE A 60 -27.05 8.84 13.39
C PHE A 60 -27.32 7.91 12.21
N THR A 61 -27.58 8.49 11.04
CA THR A 61 -27.60 7.78 9.75
C THR A 61 -26.39 8.22 8.93
N ARG A 62 -25.47 7.31 8.62
CA ARG A 62 -24.32 7.57 7.75
C ARG A 62 -24.74 7.64 6.28
N GLN A 63 -24.24 8.64 5.57
CA GLN A 63 -24.44 8.87 4.15
C GLN A 63 -23.11 9.18 3.47
N THR A 64 -22.91 8.60 2.30
CA THR A 64 -21.75 8.88 1.46
C THR A 64 -22.00 10.10 0.60
N ILE A 65 -21.20 11.15 0.76
CA ILE A 65 -21.16 12.29 -0.16
C ILE A 65 -20.22 11.95 -1.31
N ASP A 66 -19.02 11.45 -1.00
CA ASP A 66 -18.05 11.00 -2.00
C ASP A 66 -17.37 9.71 -1.54
N ALA A 67 -17.33 8.72 -2.43
CA ALA A 67 -16.72 7.42 -2.19
C ALA A 67 -15.31 7.30 -2.78
N ASN A 68 -14.85 8.32 -3.52
CA ASN A 68 -13.56 8.34 -4.21
C ASN A 68 -12.94 9.75 -4.17
N ALA A 69 -13.08 10.46 -3.05
CA ALA A 69 -12.41 11.74 -2.85
C ALA A 69 -10.89 11.54 -2.83
N ASN A 70 -10.11 12.47 -3.38
CA ASN A 70 -8.68 12.25 -3.63
C ASN A 70 -7.81 12.59 -2.39
N GLY A 71 -7.76 11.69 -1.40
CA GLY A 71 -7.05 11.93 -0.15
C GLY A 71 -7.63 13.13 0.63
N PRO A 72 -8.93 13.11 0.99
CA PRO A 72 -9.60 14.23 1.65
C PRO A 72 -9.11 14.42 3.09
N ALA A 73 -8.51 15.57 3.39
CA ALA A 73 -7.76 15.80 4.62
C ALA A 73 -8.30 16.91 5.51
N PHE A 74 -8.84 18.00 4.95
CA PHE A 74 -9.46 19.08 5.73
C PHE A 74 -10.78 19.48 5.09
N ALA A 75 -11.70 20.01 5.89
CA ALA A 75 -12.95 20.57 5.40
C ALA A 75 -13.17 21.97 5.97
N GLU A 76 -13.81 22.83 5.20
CA GLU A 76 -14.50 24.03 5.65
C GLU A 76 -15.91 24.10 5.10
N VAL A 77 -16.75 24.92 5.73
CA VAL A 77 -18.16 25.05 5.39
C VAL A 77 -18.53 26.52 5.22
N ALA A 78 -19.03 26.87 4.03
CA ALA A 78 -19.46 28.23 3.70
C ALA A 78 -20.42 28.22 2.51
N ASP A 79 -21.25 29.24 2.39
CA ASP A 79 -22.02 29.51 1.17
C ASP A 79 -21.09 30.17 0.15
N VAL A 80 -20.40 29.36 -0.66
CA VAL A 80 -19.34 29.85 -1.57
C VAL A 80 -19.89 30.31 -2.92
N ASN A 81 -21.16 30.01 -3.21
CA ASN A 81 -21.82 30.39 -4.46
C ASN A 81 -22.90 31.48 -4.28
N GLY A 82 -23.20 31.86 -3.04
CA GLY A 82 -24.17 32.89 -2.67
C GLY A 82 -25.64 32.48 -2.86
N ASP A 83 -25.94 31.18 -2.87
CA ASP A 83 -27.30 30.66 -3.06
C ASP A 83 -28.09 30.52 -1.75
N GLY A 84 -27.43 30.76 -0.61
CA GLY A 84 -28.00 30.70 0.73
C GLY A 84 -27.92 29.33 1.39
N LYS A 85 -27.25 28.34 0.79
CA LYS A 85 -26.98 27.02 1.37
C LYS A 85 -25.49 26.88 1.69
N LEU A 86 -25.18 26.03 2.66
CA LEU A 86 -23.80 25.75 3.03
C LEU A 86 -23.21 24.69 2.11
N ASP A 87 -22.05 25.01 1.54
CA ASP A 87 -21.25 24.14 0.70
C ASP A 87 -20.06 23.58 1.50
N LEU A 88 -19.49 22.46 1.04
CA LEU A 88 -18.29 21.88 1.65
C LEU A 88 -17.06 22.20 0.81
N ILE A 89 -16.02 22.73 1.43
CA ILE A 89 -14.72 23.01 0.81
C ILE A 89 -13.73 22.01 1.38
N ILE A 90 -13.33 21.03 0.58
CA ILE A 90 -12.45 19.93 0.97
C ILE A 90 -11.06 20.15 0.41
N SER A 91 -10.08 20.12 1.30
CA SER A 91 -8.67 20.05 0.93
C SER A 91 -8.29 18.59 0.70
N GLU A 92 -7.77 18.31 -0.49
CA GLU A 92 -7.39 16.98 -0.96
C GLU A 92 -5.87 16.92 -1.07
N PHE A 93 -5.21 16.09 -0.26
CA PHE A 93 -3.75 15.95 -0.29
C PHE A 93 -3.23 15.40 -1.62
N GLY A 94 -4.05 14.63 -2.33
CA GLY A 94 -3.62 13.77 -3.42
C GLY A 94 -3.32 12.34 -2.94
N GLN A 95 -3.18 11.41 -3.87
CA GLN A 95 -2.78 10.04 -3.55
C GLN A 95 -1.30 9.98 -3.19
N VAL A 96 -0.96 9.10 -2.25
CA VAL A 96 0.42 8.70 -1.96
C VAL A 96 0.62 7.31 -2.56
N GLY A 97 0.93 7.27 -3.86
CA GLY A 97 1.19 6.03 -4.59
C GLY A 97 2.66 5.63 -4.52
N GLY A 98 3.00 4.54 -3.82
CA GLY A 98 4.38 4.06 -3.77
C GLY A 98 5.37 5.08 -3.16
N ASN A 99 6.31 5.60 -3.96
CA ASN A 99 7.34 6.58 -3.52
C ASN A 99 7.09 8.00 -4.04
N THR A 100 5.85 8.31 -4.45
CA THR A 100 5.49 9.58 -5.07
C THR A 100 4.40 10.30 -4.27
N VAL A 101 4.43 11.63 -4.37
CA VAL A 101 3.37 12.52 -3.92
C VAL A 101 2.67 13.03 -5.17
N GLU A 102 1.47 12.54 -5.40
CA GLU A 102 0.61 13.04 -6.47
C GLU A 102 0.07 14.43 -6.10
N PRO A 103 -0.25 15.27 -7.09
CA PRO A 103 -0.85 16.56 -6.82
C PRO A 103 -2.24 16.40 -6.21
N GLY A 104 -2.50 17.21 -5.19
CA GLY A 104 -3.79 17.38 -4.56
C GLY A 104 -4.57 18.55 -5.16
N GLY A 105 -5.54 19.06 -4.40
CA GLY A 105 -6.32 20.22 -4.80
C GLY A 105 -7.33 20.67 -3.76
N ILE A 106 -8.11 21.69 -4.11
CA ILE A 106 -9.26 22.12 -3.31
C ILE A 106 -10.53 21.80 -4.10
N ALA A 107 -11.39 20.96 -3.52
CA ALA A 107 -12.65 20.52 -4.08
C ALA A 107 -13.82 21.16 -3.32
N ILE A 108 -14.72 21.82 -4.04
CA ILE A 108 -15.97 22.36 -3.50
C ILE A 108 -17.11 21.40 -3.84
N TYR A 109 -17.89 20.99 -2.86
CA TYR A 109 -19.13 20.24 -3.02
C TYR A 109 -20.29 21.21 -2.81
N LEU A 110 -20.89 21.66 -3.90
CA LEU A 110 -22.02 22.59 -3.89
C LEU A 110 -23.31 21.85 -3.53
N GLN A 111 -24.07 22.37 -2.57
CA GLN A 111 -25.31 21.74 -2.13
C GLN A 111 -26.45 21.95 -3.15
N GLY A 112 -27.14 20.87 -3.49
CA GLY A 112 -28.30 20.87 -4.38
C GLY A 112 -29.61 21.27 -3.69
N ASP A 113 -30.75 20.98 -4.30
CA ASP A 113 -32.07 21.34 -3.72
C ASP A 113 -32.41 20.52 -2.47
N SER A 114 -31.78 19.36 -2.33
CA SER A 114 -31.76 18.53 -1.13
C SER A 114 -30.33 18.42 -0.62
N ILE A 115 -30.18 18.29 0.70
CA ILE A 115 -28.91 17.95 1.37
C ILE A 115 -28.34 16.57 0.96
N ASP A 116 -29.09 15.77 0.20
CA ASP A 116 -28.60 14.55 -0.46
C ASP A 116 -27.89 14.78 -1.80
N GLU A 117 -28.01 15.99 -2.37
CA GLU A 117 -27.53 16.31 -3.70
C GLU A 117 -26.29 17.19 -3.60
N TRP A 118 -25.17 16.73 -4.15
CA TRP A 118 -23.90 17.44 -4.11
C TRP A 118 -23.28 17.53 -5.51
N GLN A 119 -22.88 18.73 -5.92
CA GLN A 119 -22.13 18.94 -7.16
C GLN A 119 -20.69 19.31 -6.85
N ARG A 120 -19.77 18.41 -7.17
CA ARG A 120 -18.33 18.62 -7.01
C ARG A 120 -17.76 19.56 -8.08
N GLN A 121 -16.92 20.51 -7.68
CA GLN A 121 -16.17 21.45 -8.52
C GLN A 121 -14.75 21.62 -7.97
N MET A 122 -13.72 21.54 -8.82
CA MET A 122 -12.36 21.90 -8.41
C MET A 122 -12.14 23.41 -8.48
N VAL A 123 -11.46 23.94 -7.46
CA VAL A 123 -10.90 25.31 -7.46
C VAL A 123 -9.59 25.33 -8.24
N THR A 124 -8.75 24.33 -8.02
CA THR A 124 -7.45 24.16 -8.68
C THR A 124 -7.60 23.52 -10.05
N SER A 125 -6.66 23.81 -10.95
CA SER A 125 -6.60 23.19 -12.28
C SER A 125 -5.37 22.29 -12.39
N ASP A 126 -5.41 21.33 -13.31
CA ASP A 126 -4.29 20.40 -13.53
C ASP A 126 -2.96 21.12 -13.84
N ASN A 127 -3.01 22.33 -14.41
CA ASN A 127 -1.80 23.12 -14.74
C ASN A 127 -1.31 24.05 -13.61
N GLU A 128 -1.98 24.02 -12.46
CA GLU A 128 -1.55 24.71 -11.24
C GLU A 128 -1.79 23.79 -10.04
N PRO A 129 -1.15 22.61 -10.01
CA PRO A 129 -1.36 21.64 -8.95
C PRO A 129 -0.90 22.20 -7.59
N LEU A 130 -1.51 21.72 -6.52
CA LEU A 130 -1.05 21.96 -5.16
C LEU A 130 -0.54 20.64 -4.58
N TYR A 131 0.66 20.64 -3.98
CA TYR A 131 1.12 19.47 -3.24
C TYR A 131 0.83 19.64 -1.76
N TRP A 132 0.09 18.69 -1.19
CA TRP A 132 -0.28 18.74 0.22
C TRP A 132 -0.98 20.06 0.61
N PRO A 133 -2.08 20.45 -0.07
CA PRO A 133 -2.88 21.58 0.41
C PRO A 133 -3.40 21.28 1.81
N ASN A 134 -3.27 22.25 2.72
CA ASN A 134 -3.69 22.13 4.10
C ASN A 134 -5.07 22.80 4.29
N SER A 135 -5.40 23.22 5.52
CA SER A 135 -6.67 23.84 5.85
C SER A 135 -6.92 25.10 5.00
N VAL A 136 -8.19 25.27 4.64
CA VAL A 136 -8.67 26.43 3.90
C VAL A 136 -9.28 27.43 4.88
N HIS A 137 -9.25 28.72 4.57
CA HIS A 137 -10.07 29.75 5.23
C HIS A 137 -10.89 30.47 4.17
N VAL A 138 -12.16 30.78 4.46
CA VAL A 138 -13.09 31.41 3.52
C VAL A 138 -13.46 32.81 3.99
N ASP A 139 -13.27 33.83 3.15
CA ASP A 139 -13.66 35.23 3.42
C ASP A 139 -13.76 36.04 2.12
N ASP A 140 -14.43 37.20 2.15
CA ASP A 140 -14.43 38.19 1.06
C ASP A 140 -13.17 39.08 1.17
N ILE A 141 -12.02 38.53 0.73
CA ILE A 141 -10.68 39.17 0.84
C ILE A 141 -10.63 40.44 -0.01
N ASP A 142 -11.34 40.38 -1.13
CA ASP A 142 -11.36 41.36 -2.18
C ASP A 142 -12.32 42.54 -1.88
N GLY A 143 -13.44 42.26 -1.22
CA GLY A 143 -14.51 43.19 -0.89
C GLY A 143 -15.55 43.37 -2.01
N ASP A 144 -15.62 42.44 -2.97
CA ASP A 144 -16.60 42.47 -4.06
C ASP A 144 -17.88 41.67 -3.79
N GLY A 145 -17.88 40.91 -2.68
CA GLY A 145 -19.02 40.18 -2.16
C GLY A 145 -19.11 38.73 -2.61
N ASP A 146 -18.10 38.21 -3.32
CA ASP A 146 -17.92 36.77 -3.51
C ASP A 146 -16.89 36.20 -2.49
N MET A 147 -16.91 34.88 -2.30
CA MET A 147 -16.14 34.23 -1.22
C MET A 147 -14.81 33.72 -1.78
N ASP A 148 -13.71 34.24 -1.23
CA ASP A 148 -12.34 33.87 -1.56
C ASP A 148 -11.78 32.84 -0.58
N LEU A 149 -10.66 32.21 -0.95
CA LEU A 149 -10.01 31.19 -0.13
C LEU A 149 -8.57 31.57 0.20
N THR A 150 -8.12 31.38 1.45
CA THR A 150 -6.68 31.26 1.75
C THR A 150 -6.30 29.79 1.83
N VAL A 151 -5.13 29.43 1.27
CA VAL A 151 -4.67 28.04 1.19
C VAL A 151 -3.18 27.99 1.48
N GLY A 152 -2.81 27.29 2.56
CA GLY A 152 -1.44 26.89 2.83
C GLY A 152 -1.13 25.53 2.18
N THR A 153 0.11 25.29 1.79
CA THR A 153 0.54 24.01 1.24
C THR A 153 1.82 23.48 1.88
N GLY A 154 2.04 22.20 1.63
CA GLY A 154 3.25 21.47 1.84
C GLY A 154 3.26 20.64 3.11
N PHE A 155 4.21 19.70 3.14
CA PHE A 155 4.45 18.84 4.29
C PHE A 155 5.86 18.23 4.22
N LEU A 156 6.35 17.71 5.34
CA LEU A 156 7.72 17.15 5.44
C LEU A 156 7.98 16.02 4.43
N ILE A 157 6.94 15.32 3.99
CA ILE A 157 7.04 14.20 3.05
C ILE A 157 7.54 14.64 1.67
N CYS A 158 7.30 15.89 1.26
CA CYS A 158 7.80 16.42 -0.01
C CYS A 158 9.32 16.50 -0.08
N GLU A 159 10.00 16.69 1.06
CA GLU A 159 11.46 16.68 1.14
C GLU A 159 12.02 15.24 1.17
N ILE A 160 11.16 14.22 1.22
CA ILE A 160 11.51 12.80 1.34
C ILE A 160 11.15 12.02 0.06
N LEU A 161 9.93 12.22 -0.44
CA LEU A 161 9.38 11.56 -1.62
C LEU A 161 9.41 12.47 -2.84
N SER A 162 9.48 11.85 -4.02
CA SER A 162 9.40 12.57 -5.28
C SER A 162 7.97 13.08 -5.51
N ARG A 163 7.80 14.17 -6.23
CA ARG A 163 6.47 14.70 -6.62
C ARG A 163 6.18 14.41 -8.09
N VAL A 164 4.91 14.45 -8.49
CA VAL A 164 4.51 14.34 -9.91
C VAL A 164 3.94 15.66 -10.39
N ASP A 165 4.54 16.26 -11.43
CA ASP A 165 4.02 17.48 -12.03
C ASP A 165 2.82 17.24 -12.95
N GLU A 166 2.20 18.34 -13.40
CA GLU A 166 1.04 18.37 -14.30
C GLU A 166 1.23 17.58 -15.61
N THR A 167 2.47 17.29 -16.00
CA THR A 167 2.80 16.51 -17.20
C THR A 167 3.03 15.03 -16.92
N GLY A 168 2.89 14.61 -15.66
CA GLY A 168 3.24 13.28 -15.18
C GLY A 168 4.74 13.11 -14.94
N GLN A 169 5.53 14.19 -14.95
CA GLN A 169 6.98 14.10 -14.75
C GLN A 169 7.31 14.03 -13.26
N MET A 170 8.17 13.07 -12.90
CA MET A 170 8.73 12.99 -11.57
C MET A 170 9.65 14.18 -11.27
N LEU A 171 9.30 14.95 -10.25
CA LEU A 171 10.12 15.99 -9.64
C LEU A 171 10.87 15.40 -8.42
N PRO A 172 12.18 15.71 -8.26
CA PRO A 172 12.94 15.22 -7.13
C PRO A 172 12.38 15.72 -5.79
N PRO A 173 12.63 15.01 -4.68
CA PRO A 173 12.27 15.46 -3.34
C PRO A 173 12.83 16.87 -3.10
N ALA A 174 11.95 17.78 -2.70
CA ALA A 174 12.27 19.16 -2.39
C ALA A 174 11.15 19.76 -1.53
N PRO A 175 11.35 20.91 -0.89
CA PRO A 175 10.25 21.57 -0.23
C PRO A 175 9.10 21.87 -1.20
N CYS A 176 7.87 21.76 -0.72
CA CYS A 176 6.64 22.05 -1.47
C CYS A 176 5.73 23.03 -0.70
N GLY A 177 6.30 23.72 0.28
CA GLY A 177 5.57 24.70 1.08
C GLY A 177 5.16 25.91 0.25
N GLY A 178 3.99 26.47 0.54
CA GLY A 178 3.42 27.60 -0.17
C GLY A 178 2.27 28.23 0.61
N LEU A 179 1.90 29.45 0.23
CA LEU A 179 0.78 30.18 0.82
C LEU A 179 0.15 31.08 -0.23
N PHE A 180 -1.15 30.89 -0.43
CA PHE A 180 -1.90 31.46 -1.56
C PHE A 180 -3.21 32.05 -1.07
N TRP A 181 -3.76 32.97 -1.87
CA TRP A 181 -5.19 33.24 -1.83
C TRP A 181 -5.79 33.02 -3.22
N PHE A 182 -7.01 32.51 -3.27
CA PHE A 182 -7.75 32.23 -4.50
C PHE A 182 -8.94 33.18 -4.57
N GLU A 183 -8.91 34.04 -5.58
CA GLU A 183 -9.95 35.02 -5.89
C GLU A 183 -11.08 34.31 -6.67
N GLN A 184 -12.30 34.38 -6.17
CA GLN A 184 -13.44 33.99 -6.97
C GLN A 184 -13.73 35.09 -8.00
N THR A 185 -14.04 34.72 -9.25
CA THR A 185 -14.41 35.71 -10.27
C THR A 185 -15.54 35.17 -11.14
N PRO A 186 -16.24 36.02 -11.91
CA PRO A 186 -17.24 35.57 -12.87
C PRO A 186 -16.71 34.60 -13.96
N ASN A 187 -15.39 34.50 -14.13
CA ASN A 187 -14.75 33.60 -15.11
C ASN A 187 -14.08 32.37 -14.46
N GLY A 188 -14.24 32.18 -13.14
CA GLY A 188 -13.60 31.11 -12.38
C GLY A 188 -12.59 31.63 -11.35
N TRP A 189 -11.87 30.71 -10.72
CA TRP A 189 -10.92 30.99 -9.65
C TRP A 189 -9.58 31.50 -10.20
N VAL A 190 -8.99 32.49 -9.53
CA VAL A 190 -7.67 33.04 -9.86
C VAL A 190 -6.75 32.89 -8.65
N LYS A 191 -5.64 32.18 -8.82
CA LYS A 191 -4.63 31.99 -7.78
C LYS A 191 -3.68 33.19 -7.68
N HIS A 192 -3.41 33.61 -6.45
CA HIS A 192 -2.43 34.64 -6.13
C HIS A 192 -1.41 34.13 -5.11
N ASP A 193 -0.12 34.29 -5.44
CA ASP A 193 1.00 33.88 -4.59
C ASP A 193 1.31 34.92 -3.51
N ILE A 194 1.25 34.51 -2.24
CA ILE A 194 1.78 35.28 -1.11
C ILE A 194 3.18 34.77 -0.76
N VAL A 195 3.29 33.44 -0.64
CA VAL A 195 4.56 32.70 -0.61
C VAL A 195 4.50 31.67 -1.73
N SER A 196 5.33 31.87 -2.75
CA SER A 196 5.42 30.92 -3.87
C SER A 196 5.81 29.52 -3.39
N GLU A 197 5.34 28.55 -4.16
CA GLU A 197 5.64 27.13 -3.95
C GLU A 197 7.14 26.85 -3.94
N GLY A 198 7.53 25.84 -3.15
CA GLY A 198 8.94 25.49 -2.94
C GLY A 198 9.55 26.10 -1.67
N SER A 199 8.71 26.71 -0.82
CA SER A 199 9.12 27.18 0.50
C SER A 199 9.54 26.02 1.39
N GLU A 200 10.62 26.21 2.15
CA GLU A 200 11.08 25.25 3.16
C GLU A 200 10.12 25.12 4.34
N LEU A 201 9.26 26.12 4.53
CA LEU A 201 8.21 26.09 5.54
C LEU A 201 6.92 25.67 4.87
N PHE A 202 6.27 24.65 5.42
CA PHE A 202 4.90 24.34 5.08
C PHE A 202 3.94 25.17 5.93
N TYR A 203 2.81 25.57 5.34
CA TYR A 203 1.81 26.43 5.96
C TYR A 203 0.49 25.68 6.02
N HIS A 204 -0.19 25.75 7.17
CA HIS A 204 -1.42 24.98 7.39
C HIS A 204 -2.70 25.80 7.33
N HIS A 205 -2.69 27.04 7.84
CA HIS A 205 -3.89 27.87 7.97
C HIS A 205 -3.54 29.37 7.82
N GLY A 206 -4.29 30.10 7.00
CA GLY A 206 -4.11 31.55 6.74
C GLY A 206 -5.27 32.37 7.31
N LEU A 207 -5.11 32.84 8.56
CA LEU A 207 -6.13 33.57 9.30
C LEU A 207 -6.17 35.03 8.87
N LEU A 208 -7.37 35.61 8.73
CA LEU A 208 -7.54 37.01 8.32
C LEU A 208 -8.00 37.89 9.48
N ALA A 209 -7.29 38.99 9.70
CA ALA A 209 -7.64 40.00 10.71
C ALA A 209 -6.89 41.31 10.48
N ASP A 210 -7.47 42.44 10.89
CA ASP A 210 -6.79 43.74 10.90
C ASP A 210 -5.90 43.88 12.16
N ILE A 211 -4.66 43.42 12.08
CA ILE A 211 -3.72 43.37 13.22
C ILE A 211 -3.16 44.75 13.55
N ASP A 212 -3.01 45.63 12.54
CA ASP A 212 -2.47 46.98 12.73
C ASP A 212 -3.51 48.11 12.77
N ASN A 213 -4.79 47.76 12.79
CA ASN A 213 -5.94 48.65 12.91
C ASN A 213 -6.00 49.72 11.80
N ASP A 214 -5.58 49.38 10.58
CA ASP A 214 -5.61 50.27 9.43
C ASP A 214 -6.86 50.13 8.54
N GLY A 215 -7.73 49.16 8.89
CA GLY A 215 -8.98 48.84 8.21
C GLY A 215 -8.82 47.90 7.01
N ILE A 216 -7.65 47.30 6.80
CA ILE A 216 -7.37 46.30 5.77
C ILE A 216 -7.08 44.98 6.48
N LEU A 217 -7.66 43.87 5.99
CA LEU A 217 -7.36 42.56 6.53
C LEU A 217 -5.90 42.20 6.25
N ASP A 218 -5.20 41.79 7.30
CA ASP A 218 -3.90 41.16 7.22
C ASP A 218 -4.04 39.63 7.29
N MET A 219 -2.96 38.91 7.03
CA MET A 219 -2.92 37.46 7.17
C MET A 219 -1.94 37.01 8.27
N VAL A 220 -2.40 36.16 9.18
CA VAL A 220 -1.60 35.49 10.20
C VAL A 220 -1.54 33.99 9.89
N THR A 221 -0.36 33.40 10.01
CA THR A 221 -0.15 31.97 9.74
C THR A 221 1.03 31.43 10.55
N VAL A 222 1.14 30.11 10.62
CA VAL A 222 2.30 29.43 11.20
C VAL A 222 3.00 28.66 10.08
N GLY A 223 4.29 28.95 9.89
CA GLY A 223 5.15 28.17 9.01
C GLY A 223 5.91 27.14 9.83
N GLU A 224 5.81 25.87 9.46
CA GLU A 224 6.43 24.74 10.16
C GLU A 224 7.44 24.03 9.26
N ARG A 225 8.42 23.37 9.87
CA ARG A 225 9.39 22.52 9.18
C ARG A 225 9.93 21.44 10.11
N ARG A 226 10.16 20.26 9.55
CA ARG A 226 10.97 19.21 10.17
C ARG A 226 12.04 18.75 9.21
N TYR A 227 13.29 18.81 9.64
CA TYR A 227 14.44 18.43 8.82
C TYR A 227 15.50 17.72 9.65
N LEU A 228 16.54 17.21 9.00
CA LEU A 228 17.64 16.51 9.66
C LEU A 228 18.79 17.46 9.91
N GLY A 229 19.14 17.63 11.19
CA GLY A 229 20.27 18.43 11.61
C GLY A 229 21.61 17.84 11.18
N ALA A 230 22.69 18.63 11.32
CA ALA A 230 24.05 18.20 10.95
C ALA A 230 24.55 16.96 11.73
N ASP A 231 23.89 16.59 12.83
CA ASP A 231 24.16 15.41 13.63
C ASP A 231 23.25 14.21 13.27
N GLY A 232 22.43 14.34 12.23
CA GLY A 232 21.50 13.33 11.75
C GLY A 232 20.24 13.18 12.63
N ARG A 233 19.95 14.13 13.52
CA ARG A 233 18.73 14.09 14.34
C ARG A 233 17.62 14.94 13.74
N PRO A 234 16.35 14.58 13.97
CA PRO A 234 15.23 15.45 13.63
C PRO A 234 15.34 16.80 14.35
N VAL A 235 15.12 17.88 13.60
CA VAL A 235 15.00 19.24 14.10
C VAL A 235 13.63 19.75 13.70
N ASP A 236 12.87 20.17 14.71
CA ASP A 236 11.57 20.80 14.56
C ASP A 236 11.73 22.31 14.62
N ASP A 237 11.06 23.03 13.73
CA ASP A 237 10.95 24.48 13.73
C ASP A 237 9.53 24.92 13.37
N ALA A 238 9.00 25.89 14.12
CA ALA A 238 7.70 26.50 13.87
C ALA A 238 7.79 27.99 14.14
N GLN A 239 7.16 28.79 13.28
CA GLN A 239 7.26 30.24 13.31
C GLN A 239 5.90 30.88 12.99
N ALA A 240 5.34 31.58 13.98
CA ALA A 240 4.17 32.42 13.78
C ALA A 240 4.56 33.70 13.01
N LYS A 241 3.81 33.98 11.94
CA LYS A 241 4.09 35.02 10.97
C LYS A 241 2.84 35.84 10.66
N TRP A 242 3.09 37.08 10.30
CA TRP A 242 2.09 38.06 9.91
C TRP A 242 2.48 38.71 8.58
N PHE A 243 1.56 38.72 7.62
CA PHE A 243 1.69 39.38 6.32
C PHE A 243 0.71 40.55 6.27
N LYS A 244 1.24 41.77 6.17
CA LYS A 244 0.43 42.98 6.20
C LYS A 244 -0.46 43.06 4.94
N GLY A 245 -1.71 43.39 5.13
CA GLY A 245 -2.66 43.78 4.11
C GLY A 245 -2.26 45.08 3.40
N VAL A 246 -2.55 45.16 2.11
CA VAL A 246 -2.30 46.34 1.29
C VAL A 246 -3.52 46.63 0.39
N PRO A 247 -3.82 47.92 0.12
CA PRO A 247 -5.00 48.29 -0.68
C PRO A 247 -4.72 48.19 -2.19
N THR A 248 -3.92 47.21 -2.60
CA THR A 248 -3.59 46.92 -4.00
C THR A 248 -4.16 45.56 -4.39
N ALA A 249 -4.13 45.23 -5.68
CA ALA A 249 -4.69 43.98 -6.18
C ALA A 249 -3.99 42.74 -5.59
N GLU A 250 -2.74 42.88 -5.14
CA GLU A 250 -1.97 41.80 -4.51
C GLU A 250 -2.47 41.44 -3.10
N ARG A 251 -3.25 42.31 -2.46
CA ARG A 251 -3.87 42.19 -1.12
C ARG A 251 -2.94 42.02 0.07
N PHE A 252 -1.83 41.32 -0.04
CA PHE A 252 -0.87 41.09 1.04
C PHE A 252 0.57 41.42 0.63
N GLU A 253 1.39 41.87 1.57
CA GLU A 253 2.85 41.90 1.40
C GLU A 253 3.39 40.47 1.29
N THR A 254 4.43 40.24 0.47
CA THR A 254 5.07 38.90 0.35
C THR A 254 6.21 38.68 1.35
N THR A 255 6.57 39.71 2.13
CA THR A 255 7.59 39.62 3.17
C THR A 255 6.92 39.53 4.54
N PRO A 256 7.00 38.38 5.23
CA PRO A 256 6.37 38.24 6.54
C PRO A 256 7.12 39.01 7.63
N ARG A 257 6.36 39.36 8.65
CA ARG A 257 6.80 39.89 9.93
C ARG A 257 6.70 38.77 10.95
N ALA A 258 7.70 38.66 11.82
CA ALA A 258 7.72 37.60 12.84
C ALA A 258 6.86 38.01 14.04
N ILE A 259 5.91 37.15 14.42
CA ILE A 259 5.25 37.19 15.73
C ILE A 259 6.18 36.52 16.76
N GLY A 260 6.64 35.30 16.44
CA GLY A 260 7.63 34.61 17.26
C GLY A 260 7.75 33.10 16.96
N PRO A 261 8.65 32.38 17.65
CA PRO A 261 8.81 30.94 17.50
C PRO A 261 7.70 30.13 18.19
N GLY A 262 7.40 28.94 17.65
CA GLY A 262 6.37 28.04 18.17
C GLY A 262 5.04 28.20 17.43
N MET A 263 3.94 27.88 18.13
CA MET A 263 2.61 27.62 17.56
C MET A 263 2.62 26.39 16.63
N GLY A 264 1.51 26.13 15.93
CA GLY A 264 1.36 24.96 15.08
C GLY A 264 0.26 25.12 14.02
N SER A 265 -0.14 23.98 13.48
CA SER A 265 -0.88 23.84 12.22
C SER A 265 -2.25 24.51 12.19
N LEU A 266 -3.01 24.49 13.28
CA LEU A 266 -4.38 25.01 13.36
C LEU A 266 -4.47 26.10 14.42
N ALA A 267 -3.82 27.24 14.16
CA ALA A 267 -3.90 28.41 15.05
C ALA A 267 -5.23 29.16 14.88
N GLU A 268 -5.62 29.92 15.91
CA GLU A 268 -6.80 30.80 15.92
C GLU A 268 -6.46 32.19 16.45
N LEU A 269 -7.26 33.18 16.03
CA LEU A 269 -7.21 34.55 16.54
C LEU A 269 -8.39 34.81 17.50
N ASN A 270 -8.09 35.18 18.75
CA ASN A 270 -9.09 35.41 19.80
C ASN A 270 -8.64 36.53 20.74
N ASP A 271 -9.56 37.34 21.27
CA ASP A 271 -9.25 38.28 22.36
C ASP A 271 -9.25 37.52 23.70
N ILE A 272 -8.08 37.02 24.12
CA ILE A 272 -7.97 36.09 25.26
C ILE A 272 -7.97 36.84 26.58
N ASP A 273 -7.40 38.04 26.63
CA ASP A 273 -7.28 38.84 27.84
C ASP A 273 -8.32 39.97 27.99
N GLY A 274 -9.17 40.15 26.98
CA GLY A 274 -10.33 41.04 27.00
C GLY A 274 -9.97 42.51 26.81
N ASP A 275 -8.80 42.81 26.24
CA ASP A 275 -8.35 44.18 26.01
C ASP A 275 -8.78 44.74 24.63
N GLY A 276 -9.29 43.85 23.76
CA GLY A 276 -9.91 44.17 22.48
C GLY A 276 -8.99 44.05 21.27
N ASP A 277 -7.73 43.66 21.43
CA ASP A 277 -6.93 43.16 20.32
C ASP A 277 -7.00 41.61 20.20
N LEU A 278 -6.64 41.10 19.03
CA LEU A 278 -6.69 39.66 18.76
C LEU A 278 -5.33 39.03 19.07
N ASP A 279 -5.36 38.02 19.92
CA ASP A 279 -4.25 37.16 20.29
C ASP A 279 -4.19 35.91 19.42
N LEU A 280 -3.02 35.30 19.32
CA LEU A 280 -2.83 34.05 18.58
C LEU A 280 -2.72 32.86 19.53
N ILE A 281 -3.61 31.89 19.44
CA ILE A 281 -3.58 30.64 20.23
C ILE A 281 -3.37 29.44 19.32
N SER A 282 -2.58 28.46 19.77
CA SER A 282 -2.36 27.25 18.98
C SER A 282 -1.82 26.09 19.82
N ALA A 283 -1.93 24.90 19.24
CA ALA A 283 -1.18 23.74 19.67
C ALA A 283 0.25 23.74 19.09
N GLU A 284 1.14 22.92 19.63
CA GLU A 284 2.56 22.92 19.27
C GLU A 284 3.08 21.50 19.03
N TYR A 285 3.18 21.10 17.76
CA TYR A 285 3.76 19.81 17.36
C TYR A 285 5.20 19.96 16.85
N PHE A 286 5.43 20.83 15.86
CA PHE A 286 6.76 21.10 15.30
C PHE A 286 7.45 22.31 15.92
N ALA A 287 7.01 22.75 17.11
CA ALA A 287 7.73 23.78 17.84
C ALA A 287 9.15 23.32 18.24
N SER A 288 10.10 24.26 18.21
CA SER A 288 11.52 24.03 18.50
C SER A 288 11.84 23.88 20.00
N PHE A 289 10.82 23.81 20.85
CA PHE A 289 10.94 23.66 22.30
C PHE A 289 11.04 22.19 22.72
N ASP A 290 11.77 21.91 23.80
CA ASP A 290 11.90 20.56 24.37
C ASP A 290 10.57 20.04 24.94
N GLN A 291 9.75 20.94 25.48
CA GLN A 291 8.39 20.66 25.98
C GLN A 291 7.43 21.55 25.19
N LYS A 292 6.39 20.93 24.64
CA LYS A 292 5.43 21.58 23.75
C LYS A 292 4.09 20.85 23.83
N SER A 293 3.03 21.64 24.01
CA SER A 293 1.64 21.20 23.93
C SER A 293 0.79 22.37 23.45
N PHE A 294 0.55 23.37 24.29
CA PHE A 294 -0.37 24.47 23.98
C PHE A 294 0.17 25.81 24.48
N ALA A 295 0.07 26.84 23.65
CA ALA A 295 0.53 28.18 23.99
C ALA A 295 -0.29 29.24 23.26
N TRP A 296 -0.17 30.48 23.73
CA TRP A 296 -0.74 31.65 23.05
C TRP A 296 0.24 32.81 23.06
N TYR A 297 0.05 33.73 22.12
CA TYR A 297 0.78 34.97 21.96
C TYR A 297 -0.17 36.13 22.24
N GLU A 298 0.10 36.85 23.33
CA GLU A 298 -0.57 38.10 23.68
C GLU A 298 -0.11 39.21 22.75
N ASN A 299 -1.03 39.86 22.06
CA ASN A 299 -0.77 41.13 21.42
C ASN A 299 -0.78 42.22 22.50
N VAL A 300 0.36 42.85 22.73
CA VAL A 300 0.51 43.86 23.80
C VAL A 300 0.50 45.27 23.24
N ALA A 301 0.85 45.38 21.96
CA ALA A 301 0.89 46.65 21.25
C ALA A 301 0.87 46.40 19.75
N ALA A 302 -0.15 46.95 19.10
CA ALA A 302 -0.27 46.95 17.66
C ALA A 302 1.00 47.50 16.96
N PRO A 303 1.30 47.04 15.75
CA PRO A 303 2.37 47.54 14.90
C PRO A 303 2.34 49.06 14.72
N ASP A 304 3.52 49.70 14.75
CA ASP A 304 3.66 51.14 14.49
C ASP A 304 4.95 51.49 13.71
N ALA A 305 5.15 52.78 13.44
CA ALA A 305 6.31 53.25 12.67
C ALA A 305 7.68 52.99 13.33
N ASN A 306 7.72 52.70 14.63
CA ASN A 306 8.93 52.40 15.39
C ASN A 306 9.09 50.89 15.65
N ASN A 307 7.98 50.14 15.68
CA ASN A 307 7.92 48.71 15.85
C ASN A 307 6.97 48.08 14.82
N ALA A 308 7.52 47.78 13.64
CA ALA A 308 6.74 47.35 12.48
C ALA A 308 6.03 45.99 12.65
N THR A 309 6.33 45.20 13.70
CA THR A 309 5.70 43.90 13.99
C THR A 309 4.72 43.94 15.16
N GLY A 310 4.63 45.07 15.86
CA GLY A 310 3.96 45.12 17.16
C GLY A 310 4.75 44.38 18.24
N THR A 311 4.17 44.28 19.43
CA THR A 311 4.78 43.59 20.57
C THR A 311 3.94 42.39 20.93
N TRP A 312 4.52 41.20 20.78
CA TRP A 312 3.88 39.94 21.12
C TRP A 312 4.56 39.26 22.29
N VAL A 313 3.80 38.71 23.24
CA VAL A 313 4.32 38.01 24.42
C VAL A 313 3.76 36.59 24.46
N ARG A 314 4.64 35.59 24.40
CA ARG A 314 4.25 34.19 24.47
C ARG A 314 3.95 33.76 25.91
N HIS A 315 2.85 33.04 26.10
CA HIS A 315 2.46 32.37 27.33
C HIS A 315 2.24 30.88 27.07
N VAL A 316 2.72 30.02 27.96
CA VAL A 316 2.48 28.57 27.91
C VAL A 316 1.17 28.29 28.64
N ILE A 317 0.25 27.58 27.98
CA ILE A 317 -0.99 27.09 28.58
C ILE A 317 -0.71 25.76 29.27
N ASP A 318 -0.10 24.82 28.53
CA ASP A 318 0.37 23.53 29.03
C ASP A 318 1.57 23.05 28.18
N ASP A 319 2.50 22.35 28.79
CA ASP A 319 3.67 21.71 28.16
C ASP A 319 3.93 20.29 28.71
N SER A 320 2.94 19.74 29.42
CA SER A 320 3.04 18.51 30.20
C SER A 320 2.26 17.33 29.60
N VAL A 321 1.46 17.56 28.57
CA VAL A 321 0.62 16.54 27.91
C VAL A 321 1.18 16.05 26.57
N GLY A 322 2.41 16.45 26.23
CA GLY A 322 3.07 16.04 24.99
C GLY A 322 2.66 16.88 23.77
N PRO A 323 3.25 16.60 22.61
CA PRO A 323 2.96 17.32 21.37
C PRO A 323 1.46 17.32 21.04
N ALA A 324 0.98 18.40 20.44
CA ALA A 324 -0.44 18.60 20.16
C ALA A 324 -0.66 19.28 18.81
N ILE A 325 -1.82 19.06 18.21
CA ILE A 325 -2.10 19.46 16.81
C ILE A 325 -3.23 20.48 16.66
N GLN A 326 -4.13 20.59 17.64
CA GLN A 326 -5.22 21.56 17.61
C GLN A 326 -5.55 22.12 19.00
N MET A 327 -5.82 23.42 19.06
CA MET A 327 -6.38 24.12 20.22
C MET A 327 -7.41 25.13 19.72
N THR A 328 -8.63 25.06 20.23
CA THR A 328 -9.76 25.90 19.79
C THR A 328 -10.45 26.56 20.99
N MET A 329 -10.80 27.84 20.87
CA MET A 329 -11.61 28.55 21.86
C MET A 329 -13.10 28.32 21.59
N VAL A 330 -13.73 27.40 22.33
CA VAL A 330 -15.14 27.01 22.10
C VAL A 330 -16.09 27.86 22.96
N PRO A 331 -16.93 28.72 22.35
CA PRO A 331 -17.90 29.52 23.09
C PRO A 331 -19.01 28.65 23.66
N ASN A 332 -19.52 29.01 24.85
CA ASN A 332 -20.64 28.32 25.50
C ASN A 332 -20.42 26.80 25.66
N PHE A 333 -19.16 26.35 25.82
CA PHE A 333 -18.82 24.93 25.79
C PHE A 333 -19.66 24.09 26.78
N TYR A 334 -19.83 24.58 28.02
CA TYR A 334 -20.61 23.91 29.07
C TYR A 334 -22.07 24.37 29.18
N GLY A 335 -22.61 25.08 28.18
CA GLY A 335 -23.96 25.65 28.21
C GLY A 335 -24.16 26.82 29.19
N ASP A 336 -23.09 27.33 29.81
CA ASP A 336 -23.13 28.38 30.83
C ASP A 336 -22.68 29.77 30.31
N GLY A 337 -22.48 29.88 29.00
CA GLY A 337 -22.06 31.08 28.29
C GLY A 337 -20.56 31.39 28.37
N ARG A 338 -19.75 30.54 29.02
CA ARG A 338 -18.29 30.73 29.06
C ARG A 338 -17.61 30.11 27.84
N THR A 339 -16.57 30.79 27.36
CA THR A 339 -15.64 30.25 26.35
C THR A 339 -14.56 29.44 27.03
N ILE A 340 -14.29 28.24 26.52
CA ILE A 340 -13.32 27.29 27.08
C ILE A 340 -12.36 26.86 25.98
N ALA A 341 -11.07 26.77 26.28
CA ALA A 341 -10.11 26.29 25.31
C ALA A 341 -10.06 24.75 25.33
N ILE A 342 -10.24 24.13 24.17
CA ILE A 342 -10.20 22.68 23.99
C ILE A 342 -8.95 22.33 23.20
N GLY A 343 -8.18 21.36 23.67
CA GLY A 343 -6.93 20.94 23.05
C GLY A 343 -6.86 19.45 22.80
N SER A 344 -6.38 19.06 21.61
CA SER A 344 -6.09 17.68 21.23
C SER A 344 -4.59 17.42 21.27
N ASN A 345 -4.15 16.58 22.20
CA ASN A 345 -2.76 16.11 22.18
C ASN A 345 -2.63 14.94 21.20
N HIS A 346 -1.48 14.81 20.54
CA HIS A 346 -1.30 13.87 19.44
C HIS A 346 -0.12 12.96 19.76
N THR A 347 -0.40 11.88 20.49
CA THR A 347 0.65 11.06 21.11
C THR A 347 0.54 9.59 20.73
N GLN A 348 1.70 8.95 20.59
CA GLN A 348 1.79 7.52 20.32
C GLN A 348 1.72 6.75 21.64
N THR A 349 0.59 6.12 21.95
CA THR A 349 0.39 5.41 23.23
C THR A 349 0.71 3.91 23.15
N THR A 350 0.94 3.38 21.95
CA THR A 350 1.19 1.95 21.68
C THR A 350 2.40 1.73 20.75
N GLY A 351 2.71 0.47 20.42
CA GLY A 351 3.85 0.09 19.57
C GLY A 351 5.15 -0.16 20.36
N ASP A 352 6.28 -0.28 19.64
CA ASP A 352 7.59 -0.62 20.24
C ASP A 352 8.19 0.49 21.12
N ASN A 353 7.70 1.74 20.98
CA ASN A 353 8.20 2.90 21.71
C ASN A 353 7.07 3.87 22.11
N PRO A 354 6.16 3.45 23.00
CA PRO A 354 5.06 4.30 23.42
C PRO A 354 5.59 5.52 24.16
N GLN A 355 4.99 6.67 23.85
CA GLN A 355 5.24 7.94 24.51
C GLN A 355 4.61 7.93 25.92
N PRO A 356 5.16 8.72 26.86
CA PRO A 356 4.76 8.68 28.26
C PRO A 356 3.46 9.45 28.56
N TRP A 357 2.89 10.14 27.57
CA TRP A 357 1.69 10.96 27.71
C TRP A 357 0.45 10.14 27.36
N GLU A 358 -0.68 10.50 27.96
CA GLU A 358 -1.98 9.96 27.56
C GLU A 358 -2.39 10.51 26.20
N SER A 359 -3.28 9.82 25.49
CA SER A 359 -3.88 10.25 24.23
C SER A 359 -5.32 10.69 24.55
N ALA A 360 -5.57 12.01 24.54
CA ALA A 360 -6.83 12.56 25.02
C ALA A 360 -7.12 13.99 24.53
N ILE A 361 -8.38 14.38 24.69
CA ILE A 361 -8.88 15.75 24.55
C ILE A 361 -8.94 16.40 25.94
N PHE A 362 -8.53 17.66 26.03
CA PHE A 362 -8.46 18.41 27.28
C PHE A 362 -9.20 19.74 27.17
N ALA A 363 -9.95 20.11 28.21
CA ALA A 363 -10.44 21.46 28.43
C ALA A 363 -9.47 22.24 29.31
N TYR A 364 -9.29 23.51 29.00
CA TYR A 364 -8.54 24.47 29.79
C TYR A 364 -9.42 25.69 30.07
N GLU A 365 -9.75 25.89 31.35
CA GLU A 365 -10.49 27.06 31.80
C GLU A 365 -9.51 28.21 32.04
N PRO A 366 -9.61 29.33 31.29
CA PRO A 366 -8.78 30.49 31.53
C PRO A 366 -8.97 31.03 32.95
N ALA A 367 -7.87 31.39 33.60
CA ALA A 367 -7.95 32.13 34.84
C ALA A 367 -8.51 33.55 34.59
N ALA A 368 -9.01 34.21 35.63
CA ALA A 368 -9.51 35.59 35.51
C ALA A 368 -8.47 36.60 34.98
N ASP A 369 -7.19 36.29 35.14
CA ASP A 369 -6.09 36.84 34.35
C ASP A 369 -5.52 35.65 33.56
N PRO A 370 -5.69 35.60 32.22
CA PRO A 370 -5.29 34.44 31.41
C PRO A 370 -3.77 34.24 31.35
N ARG A 371 -2.98 35.18 31.89
CA ARG A 371 -1.53 35.03 32.09
C ARG A 371 -1.19 34.14 33.28
N GLN A 372 -2.16 33.82 34.14
CA GLN A 372 -2.01 32.81 35.20
C GLN A 372 -2.30 31.41 34.66
N PRO A 373 -1.85 30.33 35.33
CA PRO A 373 -2.11 28.97 34.87
C PRO A 373 -3.60 28.65 34.70
N TRP A 374 -3.95 27.97 33.61
CA TRP A 374 -5.32 27.56 33.29
C TRP A 374 -5.65 26.25 34.01
N THR A 375 -6.93 26.06 34.35
CA THR A 375 -7.36 24.82 35.00
C THR A 375 -7.62 23.77 33.93
N ARG A 376 -6.84 22.68 33.94
CA ARG A 376 -6.98 21.56 33.00
C ARG A 376 -7.96 20.49 33.50
N THR A 377 -8.84 20.06 32.61
CA THR A 377 -9.71 18.89 32.77
C THR A 377 -9.53 17.98 31.55
N GLN A 378 -9.36 16.69 31.76
CA GLN A 378 -9.37 15.71 30.66
C GLN A 378 -10.81 15.34 30.32
N LEU A 379 -11.15 15.39 29.04
CA LEU A 379 -12.50 15.18 28.54
C LEU A 379 -12.73 13.79 27.96
N SER A 380 -11.67 13.16 27.43
CA SER A 380 -11.78 11.83 26.83
C SER A 380 -10.94 10.77 27.52
N GLU A 381 -11.41 9.55 27.33
CA GLU A 381 -10.70 8.34 27.71
C GLU A 381 -10.71 7.38 26.51
N ASN A 382 -9.74 6.48 26.46
CA ASN A 382 -9.76 5.32 25.56
C ASN A 382 -9.68 5.61 24.05
N ILE A 383 -9.14 6.78 23.69
CA ILE A 383 -8.58 7.03 22.36
C ILE A 383 -7.13 6.53 22.40
N VAL A 384 -6.76 5.62 21.50
CA VAL A 384 -5.50 4.89 21.59
C VAL A 384 -4.95 4.66 20.20
N SER A 385 -3.70 5.07 19.95
CA SER A 385 -3.05 4.81 18.66
C SER A 385 -2.95 3.30 18.39
N VAL A 386 -3.01 2.89 17.12
CA VAL A 386 -2.73 1.50 16.72
C VAL A 386 -1.27 1.14 17.01
N PRO A 387 -0.95 -0.13 17.35
CA PRO A 387 0.38 -0.56 17.78
C PRO A 387 1.38 -0.68 16.61
N ARG A 388 1.56 0.41 15.85
CA ARG A 388 2.52 0.54 14.74
C ARG A 388 3.42 1.75 14.99
N ALA A 389 4.64 1.73 14.47
CA ALA A 389 5.59 2.82 14.70
C ALA A 389 5.05 4.16 14.17
N ASN A 390 5.27 5.23 14.95
CA ASN A 390 4.87 6.61 14.72
C ASN A 390 3.37 6.91 14.56
N GLN A 391 2.44 5.98 14.75
CA GLN A 391 1.01 6.29 14.81
C GLN A 391 0.66 7.01 16.12
N ALA A 392 -0.04 8.14 16.04
CA ALA A 392 -0.43 8.97 17.18
C ALA A 392 -1.92 9.34 17.13
N ALA A 393 -2.49 9.63 18.29
CA ALA A 393 -3.90 9.95 18.46
C ALA A 393 -4.10 10.85 19.69
N PRO A 394 -5.29 11.45 19.90
CA PRO A 394 -6.32 11.75 18.89
C PRO A 394 -5.83 12.62 17.74
N GLY A 395 -6.63 12.70 16.68
CA GLY A 395 -6.51 13.66 15.59
C GLY A 395 -7.14 15.02 15.91
N ILE A 396 -7.63 15.69 14.87
CA ILE A 396 -8.36 16.95 15.00
C ILE A 396 -9.78 16.73 15.53
N PHE A 397 -10.48 17.82 15.89
CA PHE A 397 -11.86 17.80 16.33
C PHE A 397 -12.62 19.06 15.89
N ASP A 398 -13.95 19.01 16.00
CA ASP A 398 -14.83 20.17 15.94
C ASP A 398 -15.85 20.14 17.09
N ALA A 399 -16.45 21.29 17.39
CA ALA A 399 -17.38 21.47 18.51
C ALA A 399 -18.74 22.01 18.06
N GLY A 400 -19.82 21.43 18.56
CA GLY A 400 -21.17 21.88 18.27
C GLY A 400 -22.23 21.13 19.07
N ASP A 401 -23.43 21.71 19.15
CA ASP A 401 -24.56 21.15 19.89
C ASP A 401 -25.19 19.98 19.11
N VAL A 402 -24.70 18.75 19.31
CA VAL A 402 -25.16 17.61 18.50
C VAL A 402 -26.48 17.09 19.05
N ASP A 403 -26.82 17.28 20.32
CA ASP A 403 -28.05 16.76 20.93
C ASP A 403 -29.17 17.78 21.16
N GLY A 404 -28.89 19.05 20.95
CA GLY A 404 -29.83 20.16 21.07
C GLY A 404 -30.09 20.59 22.51
N ASP A 405 -29.24 20.20 23.47
CA ASP A 405 -29.41 20.54 24.88
C ASP A 405 -28.81 21.90 25.29
N GLY A 406 -28.03 22.50 24.38
CA GLY A 406 -27.46 23.84 24.51
C GLY A 406 -26.03 23.88 25.09
N ASP A 407 -25.42 22.73 25.39
CA ASP A 407 -23.97 22.61 25.54
C ASP A 407 -23.31 22.06 24.26
N MET A 408 -21.97 22.19 24.17
CA MET A 408 -21.25 21.83 22.95
C MET A 408 -20.63 20.44 23.08
N ASP A 409 -20.98 19.53 22.20
CA ASP A 409 -20.32 18.23 22.05
C ASP A 409 -19.05 18.34 21.20
N LEU A 410 -18.23 17.29 21.17
CA LEU A 410 -17.03 17.24 20.32
C LEU A 410 -17.04 16.04 19.38
N LEU A 411 -16.85 16.28 18.09
CA LEU A 411 -16.58 15.27 17.08
C LEU A 411 -15.07 15.17 16.92
N VAL A 412 -14.50 13.99 17.19
CA VAL A 412 -13.05 13.81 17.34
C VAL A 412 -12.57 12.72 16.40
N SER A 413 -11.57 13.06 15.60
CA SER A 413 -10.79 12.11 14.82
C SER A 413 -9.95 11.22 15.74
N GLY A 414 -9.95 9.91 15.50
CA GLY A 414 -8.95 9.03 16.09
C GLY A 414 -7.58 9.16 15.44
N ASP A 415 -7.52 9.55 14.16
CA ASP A 415 -6.34 9.63 13.30
C ASP A 415 -5.52 8.33 13.27
N GLY A 416 -4.55 8.16 14.17
CA GLY A 416 -3.86 6.90 14.40
C GLY A 416 -4.65 5.87 15.20
N ASP A 417 -5.83 6.22 15.72
CA ASP A 417 -6.91 5.30 16.13
C ASP A 417 -7.91 5.25 14.97
N SER A 418 -8.27 4.05 14.49
CA SER A 418 -9.11 3.89 13.30
C SER A 418 -10.59 4.23 13.54
N ARG A 419 -10.95 4.73 14.72
CA ARG A 419 -12.31 5.10 15.09
C ARG A 419 -12.50 6.61 15.03
N VAL A 420 -13.75 7.03 14.83
CA VAL A 420 -14.19 8.41 15.02
C VAL A 420 -15.05 8.46 16.27
N PHE A 421 -14.88 9.51 17.08
CA PHE A 421 -15.52 9.61 18.38
C PHE A 421 -16.47 10.80 18.44
N LEU A 422 -17.54 10.64 19.21
CA LEU A 422 -18.40 11.72 19.66
C LEU A 422 -18.29 11.81 21.18
N LEU A 423 -17.76 12.90 21.70
CA LEU A 423 -17.71 13.16 23.13
C LEU A 423 -18.96 13.97 23.46
N ALA A 424 -19.92 13.32 24.09
CA ALA A 424 -21.18 13.95 24.49
C ALA A 424 -21.18 14.31 25.97
N GLN A 425 -21.74 15.47 26.30
CA GLN A 425 -21.89 15.91 27.68
C GLN A 425 -23.10 15.23 28.36
N ASP A 426 -23.04 15.10 29.69
CA ASP A 426 -24.15 14.70 30.53
C ASP A 426 -24.72 15.90 31.33
N GLU A 427 -25.86 15.70 31.97
CA GLU A 427 -26.55 16.72 32.77
C GLU A 427 -25.71 17.32 33.93
N ASN A 428 -24.53 16.76 34.22
CA ASN A 428 -23.59 17.22 35.25
C ASN A 428 -22.25 17.74 34.65
N GLN A 429 -22.17 18.00 33.35
CA GLN A 429 -20.96 18.42 32.64
C GLN A 429 -19.84 17.34 32.66
N GLY A 430 -20.22 16.07 32.84
CA GLY A 430 -19.35 14.93 32.62
C GLY A 430 -19.35 14.53 31.14
N PHE A 431 -18.25 13.98 30.64
CA PHE A 431 -18.15 13.54 29.24
C PHE A 431 -18.23 12.02 29.13
N THR A 432 -18.95 11.57 28.11
CA THR A 432 -18.86 10.18 27.64
C THR A 432 -18.23 10.17 26.26
N THR A 433 -17.13 9.43 26.09
CA THR A 433 -16.51 9.19 24.79
C THR A 433 -17.26 8.06 24.08
N TRP A 434 -18.03 8.38 23.05
CA TRP A 434 -18.75 7.42 22.21
C TRP A 434 -17.96 7.13 20.94
N VAL A 435 -18.04 5.91 20.42
CA VAL A 435 -17.52 5.57 19.08
C VAL A 435 -18.61 5.84 18.05
N LEU A 436 -18.44 6.86 17.20
CA LEU A 436 -19.37 7.24 16.13
C LEU A 436 -19.30 6.28 14.95
N ASP A 437 -18.09 5.97 14.48
CA ASP A 437 -17.84 5.01 13.40
C ASP A 437 -16.48 4.33 13.61
N GLU A 438 -16.33 3.17 12.98
CA GLU A 438 -15.13 2.34 13.02
C GLU A 438 -14.52 2.21 11.62
N ASN A 439 -13.21 1.94 11.57
CA ASN A 439 -12.46 1.75 10.33
C ASN A 439 -12.41 2.99 9.42
N LEU A 440 -12.28 4.17 10.01
CA LEU A 440 -11.95 5.43 9.35
C LEU A 440 -10.56 5.92 9.80
N PRO A 441 -9.47 5.20 9.41
CA PRO A 441 -8.12 5.63 9.73
C PRO A 441 -7.79 6.96 9.06
N GLN A 442 -6.89 7.72 9.69
CA GLN A 442 -6.43 9.02 9.20
C GLN A 442 -7.61 9.95 8.88
N ALA A 443 -8.60 9.97 9.77
CA ALA A 443 -9.77 10.81 9.60
C ALA A 443 -9.36 12.29 9.71
N GLY A 444 -9.44 13.01 8.59
CA GLY A 444 -8.79 14.30 8.46
C GLY A 444 -9.67 15.49 8.81
N ALA A 445 -10.95 15.45 8.42
CA ALA A 445 -11.88 16.56 8.57
C ALA A 445 -13.03 16.22 9.51
N MET A 446 -13.23 17.04 10.53
CA MET A 446 -14.35 16.97 11.46
C MET A 446 -15.13 18.27 11.34
N LYS A 447 -16.45 18.22 11.05
CA LYS A 447 -17.33 19.40 11.15
C LYS A 447 -18.67 19.04 11.79
N ILE A 448 -19.16 19.93 12.65
CA ILE A 448 -20.50 19.87 13.25
C ILE A 448 -21.27 21.12 12.82
N VAL A 449 -22.27 20.97 11.96
CA VAL A 449 -23.00 22.11 11.42
C VAL A 449 -24.36 21.71 10.86
N ASP A 450 -25.35 22.58 11.07
CA ASP A 450 -26.68 22.48 10.45
C ASP A 450 -26.59 22.89 8.98
N LEU A 451 -26.50 21.89 8.09
CA LEU A 451 -26.21 22.10 6.67
C LEU A 451 -27.43 22.52 5.86
N ASP A 452 -28.63 22.12 6.27
CA ASP A 452 -29.89 22.43 5.59
C ASP A 452 -30.80 23.40 6.35
N ASN A 453 -30.33 23.93 7.48
CA ASN A 453 -31.01 24.89 8.33
C ASN A 453 -32.33 24.34 8.90
N ASP A 454 -32.36 23.04 9.20
CA ASP A 454 -33.51 22.37 9.82
C ASP A 454 -33.50 22.44 11.35
N GLY A 455 -32.42 22.98 11.93
CA GLY A 455 -32.20 23.13 13.35
C GLY A 455 -31.49 21.93 14.00
N THR A 456 -30.99 20.98 13.21
CA THR A 456 -30.21 19.84 13.67
C THR A 456 -28.84 19.86 13.01
N ASN A 457 -27.79 19.53 13.77
CA ASN A 457 -26.43 19.53 13.22
C ASN A 457 -26.12 18.19 12.55
N GLU A 458 -25.60 18.26 11.32
CA GLU A 458 -24.92 17.17 10.65
C GLU A 458 -23.46 17.07 11.08
N LEU A 459 -22.91 15.86 10.97
CA LEU A 459 -21.50 15.60 11.20
C LEU A 459 -20.83 15.28 9.86
N ILE A 460 -19.78 16.01 9.49
CA ILE A 460 -18.96 15.72 8.31
C ILE A 460 -17.65 15.09 8.75
N VAL A 461 -17.31 13.98 8.11
CA VAL A 461 -16.12 13.19 8.37
C VAL A 461 -15.44 12.81 7.07
N THR A 462 -14.15 13.04 6.96
CA THR A 462 -13.32 12.45 5.90
C THR A 462 -12.43 11.34 6.45
N SER A 463 -12.01 10.42 5.58
CA SER A 463 -10.89 9.52 5.84
C SER A 463 -9.95 9.56 4.66
N PHE A 464 -8.71 9.97 4.93
CA PHE A 464 -7.65 10.07 3.92
C PHE A 464 -7.34 8.68 3.35
N ASP A 465 -7.03 7.71 4.22
CA ASP A 465 -6.65 6.35 3.82
C ASP A 465 -7.76 5.63 3.03
N ASN A 466 -9.03 5.88 3.35
CA ASN A 466 -10.15 5.24 2.65
C ASN A 466 -10.67 6.04 1.45
N ASN A 467 -10.17 7.26 1.20
CA ASN A 467 -10.62 8.14 0.12
C ASN A 467 -12.14 8.46 0.17
N VAL A 468 -12.69 8.70 1.36
CA VAL A 468 -14.13 8.93 1.55
C VAL A 468 -14.47 10.25 2.26
N LEU A 469 -15.61 10.80 1.90
CA LEU A 469 -16.30 11.91 2.56
C LEU A 469 -17.71 11.48 2.94
N TYR A 470 -17.98 11.46 4.24
CA TYR A 470 -19.24 11.04 4.83
C TYR A 470 -19.95 12.18 5.56
N MET A 471 -21.28 12.10 5.56
CA MET A 471 -22.18 12.90 6.38
C MET A 471 -22.97 11.98 7.30
N TYR A 472 -23.13 12.37 8.56
CA TYR A 472 -24.00 11.70 9.51
C TYR A 472 -25.16 12.61 9.85
N ARG A 473 -26.37 12.16 9.52
CA ARG A 473 -27.60 12.87 9.87
C ARG A 473 -28.07 12.50 11.25
N ASN A 474 -28.42 13.51 12.05
CA ASN A 474 -28.89 13.33 13.40
C ASN A 474 -30.42 13.13 13.46
N ASN A 475 -30.83 11.91 13.78
CA ASN A 475 -32.22 11.60 14.12
C ASN A 475 -32.45 11.93 15.60
N VAL A 476 -32.82 13.19 15.90
CA VAL A 476 -32.95 13.77 17.27
C VAL A 476 -33.79 12.92 18.26
N GLU A 477 -34.72 12.09 17.79
CA GLU A 477 -35.54 11.22 18.66
C GLU A 477 -34.96 9.80 18.90
N GLY A 478 -33.77 9.50 18.35
CA GLY A 478 -33.09 8.21 18.49
C GLY A 478 -32.22 8.14 19.75
N PRO A 479 -32.16 6.98 20.46
CA PRO A 479 -31.15 6.79 21.51
C PRO A 479 -29.75 6.81 20.88
N HIS A 480 -28.73 7.35 21.57
CA HIS A 480 -27.32 7.24 21.13
C HIS A 480 -26.99 5.76 20.90
N PRO A 481 -26.84 5.29 19.66
CA PRO A 481 -26.67 3.88 19.37
C PRO A 481 -25.18 3.58 19.22
N LEU A 482 -24.34 4.19 20.06
CA LEU A 482 -22.89 4.14 19.94
C LEU A 482 -22.33 3.36 21.13
N GLY A 483 -21.30 2.54 20.92
CA GLY A 483 -20.57 1.93 22.03
C GLY A 483 -19.80 3.00 22.79
N VAL A 484 -19.83 2.99 24.13
CA VAL A 484 -18.87 3.80 24.91
C VAL A 484 -17.47 3.28 24.59
N ALA A 485 -16.56 4.18 24.27
CA ALA A 485 -15.18 3.85 23.97
C ALA A 485 -14.56 3.11 25.15
N THR A 486 -14.21 1.85 24.93
CA THR A 486 -13.36 1.08 25.84
C THR A 486 -11.94 1.08 25.29
N GLN A 487 -10.94 0.92 26.17
CA GLN A 487 -9.57 0.61 25.73
C GLN A 487 -9.65 -0.53 24.72
N PRO A 488 -9.13 -0.36 23.49
CA PRO A 488 -9.00 -1.48 22.58
C PRO A 488 -8.18 -2.55 23.30
N SER A 489 -8.77 -3.72 23.53
CA SER A 489 -8.02 -4.82 24.09
C SER A 489 -7.14 -5.37 22.99
N TRP A 490 -5.92 -4.86 22.88
CA TRP A 490 -4.81 -5.53 22.20
C TRP A 490 -4.35 -6.72 23.06
N GLY A 491 -5.30 -7.56 23.46
CA GLY A 491 -5.03 -8.71 24.29
C GLY A 491 -4.10 -9.68 23.56
N THR A 492 -3.27 -10.39 24.32
CA THR A 492 -3.16 -11.82 24.03
C THR A 492 -4.57 -12.37 24.21
N SER A 493 -5.36 -12.38 23.15
CA SER A 493 -6.77 -12.05 23.22
C SER A 493 -7.67 -13.10 23.89
N GLU A 494 -8.71 -12.64 24.61
CA GLU A 494 -9.91 -13.47 24.81
C GLU A 494 -10.78 -13.32 23.57
N GLY A 495 -10.59 -14.27 22.67
CA GLY A 495 -11.38 -14.37 21.46
C GLY A 495 -12.79 -14.81 21.69
N GLY A 496 -13.65 -14.47 20.73
CA GLY A 496 -14.87 -15.19 20.52
C GLY A 496 -14.64 -16.70 20.39
N SER A 497 -15.53 -17.54 20.94
CA SER A 497 -15.48 -18.98 20.69
C SER A 497 -16.74 -19.51 20.03
N ILE A 498 -16.56 -20.52 19.17
CA ILE A 498 -17.64 -21.29 18.56
C ILE A 498 -17.54 -22.72 19.06
N ARG A 499 -18.62 -23.22 19.67
CA ARG A 499 -18.76 -24.65 19.99
C ARG A 499 -19.50 -25.35 18.86
N VAL A 500 -18.79 -26.20 18.13
CA VAL A 500 -19.39 -27.03 17.08
C VAL A 500 -19.87 -28.34 17.69
N ASN A 501 -21.14 -28.66 17.47
CA ASN A 501 -21.80 -29.91 17.84
C ASN A 501 -22.06 -30.70 16.55
N TYR A 502 -21.80 -32.01 16.55
CA TYR A 502 -22.04 -32.88 15.41
C TYR A 502 -22.67 -34.20 15.86
N ASP A 503 -23.74 -34.64 15.19
CA ASP A 503 -24.50 -35.86 15.52
C ASP A 503 -24.35 -36.99 14.49
N GLY A 504 -23.60 -36.75 13.41
CA GLY A 504 -23.35 -37.73 12.35
C GLY A 504 -22.13 -38.61 12.57
N SER A 505 -21.77 -39.38 11.55
CA SER A 505 -20.67 -40.36 11.59
C SER A 505 -19.55 -40.10 10.58
N ALA A 506 -19.58 -38.96 9.87
CA ALA A 506 -18.51 -38.58 8.97
C ALA A 506 -17.24 -38.24 9.77
N THR A 507 -16.09 -38.55 9.19
CA THR A 507 -14.77 -38.36 9.81
C THR A 507 -13.92 -37.52 8.88
N GLY A 508 -13.43 -36.38 9.35
CA GLY A 508 -12.75 -35.39 8.53
C GLY A 508 -12.23 -34.22 9.37
N GLN A 509 -11.50 -33.30 8.74
CA GLN A 509 -11.00 -32.10 9.42
C GLN A 509 -12.16 -31.12 9.61
N LEU A 510 -12.33 -30.59 10.83
CA LEU A 510 -13.30 -29.51 11.06
C LEU A 510 -12.67 -28.17 10.71
N VAL A 511 -13.36 -27.41 9.88
CA VAL A 511 -13.03 -26.02 9.55
C VAL A 511 -14.12 -25.12 10.15
N VAL A 512 -13.71 -24.00 10.75
CA VAL A 512 -14.60 -22.92 11.22
C VAL A 512 -14.00 -21.59 10.75
N ALA A 513 -14.72 -20.86 9.92
CA ALA A 513 -14.31 -19.59 9.33
C ALA A 513 -15.37 -18.50 9.58
N LEU A 514 -14.94 -17.25 9.72
CA LEU A 514 -15.78 -16.07 9.98
C LEU A 514 -15.58 -15.04 8.87
N PHE A 515 -16.67 -14.50 8.33
CA PHE A 515 -16.62 -13.50 7.25
C PHE A 515 -17.50 -12.30 7.60
N THR A 516 -17.07 -11.07 7.30
CA THR A 516 -17.87 -9.85 7.55
C THR A 516 -19.08 -9.70 6.62
N SER A 517 -19.18 -10.51 5.55
CA SER A 517 -20.30 -10.52 4.62
C SER A 517 -20.38 -11.85 3.85
N TRP A 518 -21.57 -12.18 3.32
CA TRP A 518 -21.78 -13.33 2.44
C TRP A 518 -22.50 -12.94 1.14
N PRO A 519 -21.99 -13.31 -0.05
CA PRO A 519 -20.78 -14.10 -0.29
C PRO A 519 -19.50 -13.40 0.19
N PRO A 520 -18.44 -14.13 0.58
CA PRO A 520 -17.23 -13.53 1.14
C PRO A 520 -16.59 -12.51 0.19
N ALA A 521 -16.36 -11.29 0.67
CA ALA A 521 -15.67 -10.22 -0.07
C ALA A 521 -14.17 -10.13 0.27
N GLY A 522 -13.56 -11.24 0.70
CA GLY A 522 -12.17 -11.27 1.16
C GLY A 522 -11.87 -12.50 2.05
N PRO A 523 -10.63 -12.61 2.56
CA PRO A 523 -10.26 -13.70 3.46
C PRO A 523 -11.08 -13.67 4.76
N PRO A 524 -11.26 -14.83 5.43
CA PRO A 524 -12.02 -14.88 6.67
C PRO A 524 -11.36 -14.03 7.76
N SER A 525 -12.15 -13.18 8.39
CA SER A 525 -11.75 -12.36 9.54
C SER A 525 -11.30 -13.19 10.73
N GLY A 526 -11.74 -14.46 10.81
CA GLY A 526 -11.23 -15.46 11.75
C GLY A 526 -11.29 -16.86 11.19
N PHE A 527 -10.24 -17.65 11.39
CA PHE A 527 -10.12 -18.98 10.79
C PHE A 527 -9.49 -20.02 11.73
N LYS A 528 -10.14 -21.18 11.86
CA LYS A 528 -9.68 -22.31 12.67
C LYS A 528 -9.88 -23.64 11.96
N MET A 529 -8.84 -24.45 12.01
CA MET A 529 -8.88 -25.84 11.60
C MET A 529 -8.55 -26.76 12.77
N ILE A 530 -9.33 -27.82 12.93
CA ILE A 530 -9.16 -28.81 13.99
C ILE A 530 -9.09 -30.20 13.35
N GLN A 531 -7.91 -30.81 13.47
CA GLN A 531 -7.65 -32.19 13.06
C GLN A 531 -8.23 -33.16 14.09
N ASP A 532 -8.92 -34.21 13.63
CA ASP A 532 -9.57 -35.23 14.46
C ASP A 532 -10.50 -34.66 15.57
N PRO A 533 -11.51 -33.84 15.21
CA PRO A 533 -12.37 -33.16 16.18
C PRO A 533 -13.20 -34.15 17.03
N SER A 534 -13.17 -33.99 18.37
CA SER A 534 -14.06 -34.71 19.28
C SER A 534 -15.24 -33.82 19.67
N TYR A 535 -16.44 -34.13 19.18
CA TYR A 535 -17.61 -33.28 19.37
C TYR A 535 -18.29 -33.47 20.74
N PRO A 536 -18.77 -32.39 21.39
CA PRO A 536 -18.64 -31.00 20.94
C PRO A 536 -17.23 -30.46 21.10
N VAL A 537 -16.79 -29.68 20.12
CA VAL A 537 -15.44 -29.09 20.06
C VAL A 537 -15.54 -27.57 20.03
N VAL A 538 -14.64 -26.87 20.71
CA VAL A 538 -14.63 -25.40 20.79
C VAL A 538 -13.47 -24.85 19.96
N ALA A 539 -13.77 -23.94 19.04
CA ALA A 539 -12.82 -23.15 18.26
C ALA A 539 -12.73 -21.74 18.84
N GLU A 540 -11.53 -21.33 19.26
CA GLU A 540 -11.25 -20.03 19.88
C GLU A 540 -10.65 -19.05 18.86
N PHE A 541 -11.14 -17.82 18.81
CA PHE A 541 -10.77 -16.78 17.84
C PHE A 541 -10.23 -15.52 18.52
N PRO A 542 -9.03 -15.58 19.11
CA PRO A 542 -8.45 -14.49 19.90
C PRO A 542 -8.32 -13.19 19.09
N SER A 543 -7.78 -13.24 17.89
CA SER A 543 -7.41 -12.05 17.10
C SER A 543 -8.52 -11.51 16.19
N VAL A 544 -9.79 -11.87 16.45
CA VAL A 544 -10.92 -11.40 15.63
C VAL A 544 -11.54 -10.18 16.31
N GLU A 545 -11.66 -9.09 15.56
CA GLU A 545 -12.26 -7.85 16.05
C GLU A 545 -13.73 -8.04 16.48
N PRO A 546 -14.26 -7.22 17.39
CA PRO A 546 -15.69 -7.20 17.66
C PRO A 546 -16.49 -6.89 16.39
N GLY A 547 -17.60 -7.59 16.17
CA GLY A 547 -18.41 -7.38 14.97
C GLY A 547 -19.36 -8.52 14.64
N ASP A 548 -20.20 -8.30 13.63
CA ASP A 548 -21.09 -9.30 13.04
C ASP A 548 -20.36 -10.04 11.91
N TYR A 549 -20.48 -11.36 11.93
CA TYR A 549 -19.85 -12.26 11.00
C TYR A 549 -20.81 -13.35 10.53
N VAL A 550 -20.53 -13.90 9.37
CA VAL A 550 -21.10 -15.14 8.88
C VAL A 550 -20.11 -16.25 9.21
N ALA A 551 -20.46 -17.12 10.16
CA ALA A 551 -19.69 -18.30 10.49
C ALA A 551 -20.02 -19.45 9.54
N LEU A 552 -19.01 -19.99 8.87
CA LEU A 552 -19.08 -21.23 8.10
C LEU A 552 -18.31 -22.30 8.85
N ALA A 553 -19.00 -23.37 9.24
CA ALA A 553 -18.37 -24.56 9.81
C ALA A 553 -18.67 -25.77 8.94
N PHE A 554 -17.65 -26.56 8.62
CA PHE A 554 -17.84 -27.80 7.86
C PHE A 554 -16.82 -28.87 8.23
N ILE A 555 -17.23 -30.14 8.05
CA ILE A 555 -16.34 -31.29 8.14
C ILE A 555 -15.92 -31.60 6.71
N ASP A 556 -14.64 -31.41 6.43
CA ASP A 556 -14.01 -31.81 5.18
C ASP A 556 -13.88 -33.34 5.17
N VAL A 557 -14.87 -34.02 4.58
CA VAL A 557 -15.01 -35.49 4.60
C VAL A 557 -14.14 -36.15 3.52
N ASP A 558 -13.87 -35.43 2.44
CA ASP A 558 -13.18 -35.94 1.26
C ASP A 558 -11.77 -35.38 1.04
N GLY A 559 -11.30 -34.51 1.93
CA GLY A 559 -9.96 -33.92 1.92
C GLY A 559 -9.80 -32.84 0.87
N SER A 560 -10.91 -32.19 0.47
CA SER A 560 -10.94 -31.11 -0.53
C SER A 560 -10.33 -29.80 -0.03
N GLY A 561 -10.05 -29.69 1.27
CA GLY A 561 -9.33 -28.58 1.87
C GLY A 561 -10.24 -27.41 2.28
N PRO A 562 -9.67 -26.40 2.98
CA PRO A 562 -10.44 -25.47 3.80
C PRO A 562 -11.16 -24.32 3.06
N MET A 563 -11.07 -24.24 1.72
CA MET A 563 -11.47 -23.05 0.95
C MET A 563 -12.92 -23.07 0.43
N GLY A 564 -13.70 -24.11 0.76
CA GLY A 564 -15.14 -24.11 0.56
C GLY A 564 -15.73 -25.53 0.66
N PRO A 565 -16.79 -25.76 1.45
CA PRO A 565 -17.43 -27.06 1.54
C PRO A 565 -18.07 -27.44 0.21
N ASN A 566 -17.81 -28.66 -0.26
CA ASN A 566 -18.44 -29.19 -1.47
C ASN A 566 -19.77 -29.91 -1.14
N GLU A 567 -20.49 -30.43 -2.16
CA GLU A 567 -21.77 -31.12 -1.96
C GLU A 567 -21.68 -32.40 -1.08
N GLY A 568 -20.47 -32.92 -0.85
CA GLY A 568 -20.18 -34.07 0.01
C GLY A 568 -19.78 -33.74 1.45
N ASP A 569 -19.57 -32.46 1.78
CA ASP A 569 -19.17 -32.02 3.11
C ASP A 569 -20.36 -31.71 4.01
N VAL A 570 -20.24 -32.11 5.28
CA VAL A 570 -21.23 -31.74 6.28
C VAL A 570 -20.95 -30.31 6.71
N GLN A 571 -21.78 -29.36 6.27
CA GLN A 571 -21.60 -27.93 6.50
C GLN A 571 -22.79 -27.26 7.20
N VAL A 572 -22.53 -26.16 7.88
CA VAL A 572 -23.52 -25.23 8.43
C VAL A 572 -22.98 -23.82 8.32
N GLN A 573 -23.84 -22.89 7.90
CA GLN A 573 -23.59 -21.47 7.89
C GLN A 573 -24.57 -20.80 8.85
N ALA A 574 -24.08 -19.85 9.65
CA ALA A 574 -24.92 -19.05 10.55
C ALA A 574 -24.30 -17.67 10.80
N ASP A 575 -25.15 -16.66 10.96
CA ASP A 575 -24.70 -15.34 11.40
C ASP A 575 -24.36 -15.39 12.90
N VAL A 576 -23.22 -14.83 13.27
CA VAL A 576 -22.63 -14.82 14.62
C VAL A 576 -22.00 -13.46 14.90
N SER A 577 -21.93 -13.05 16.16
CA SER A 577 -21.29 -11.77 16.53
C SER A 577 -20.38 -11.97 17.71
N PHE A 578 -19.26 -11.26 17.70
CA PHE A 578 -18.23 -11.34 18.72
C PHE A 578 -17.98 -9.97 19.37
N PRO A 579 -17.51 -9.95 20.63
CA PRO A 579 -17.34 -11.08 21.56
C PRO A 579 -18.66 -11.49 22.25
N THR A 580 -18.74 -12.74 22.72
CA THR A 580 -19.87 -13.24 23.54
C THR A 580 -19.38 -13.76 24.89
N SER A 581 -20.27 -13.77 25.90
CA SER A 581 -19.93 -14.25 27.27
C SER A 581 -19.66 -15.77 27.39
N GLY A 582 -19.69 -16.51 26.27
CA GLY A 582 -19.45 -17.95 26.16
C GLY A 582 -19.60 -18.42 24.71
N PRO A 583 -19.19 -19.65 24.37
CA PRO A 583 -19.12 -20.08 22.98
C PRO A 583 -20.50 -20.17 22.31
N ILE A 584 -20.59 -19.69 21.07
CA ILE A 584 -21.77 -19.77 20.20
C ILE A 584 -21.89 -21.21 19.66
N ASP A 585 -23.04 -21.85 19.85
CA ASP A 585 -23.24 -23.25 19.46
C ASP A 585 -23.69 -23.39 17.99
N LEU A 586 -22.86 -24.04 17.15
CA LEU A 586 -23.22 -24.47 15.79
C LEU A 586 -23.53 -25.97 15.77
N TYR A 587 -24.53 -26.39 14.97
CA TYR A 587 -24.96 -27.80 14.88
C TYR A 587 -24.86 -28.32 13.45
N LEU A 588 -23.92 -29.22 13.21
CA LEU A 588 -23.77 -29.97 11.95
C LEU A 588 -24.65 -31.23 11.98
N ARG A 589 -25.35 -31.53 10.87
CA ARG A 589 -26.24 -32.71 10.73
C ARG A 589 -25.87 -33.57 9.53
N GLY A 590 -25.78 -34.89 9.69
CA GLY A 590 -25.41 -35.83 8.61
C GLY A 590 -26.51 -36.07 7.54
N ASP A 591 -26.06 -36.26 6.29
CA ASP A 591 -26.73 -36.03 5.00
C ASP A 591 -28.05 -36.78 4.72
N GLY A 592 -28.90 -36.13 3.90
CA GLY A 592 -29.92 -36.80 3.08
C GLY A 592 -30.74 -35.88 2.15
N GLY A 593 -30.38 -35.82 0.85
CA GLY A 593 -31.34 -35.81 -0.27
C GLY A 593 -31.27 -34.71 -1.37
N ASP A 594 -30.80 -35.14 -2.56
CA ASP A 594 -31.13 -34.79 -3.97
C ASP A 594 -30.95 -33.37 -4.57
N GLY A 595 -29.95 -33.23 -5.47
CA GLY A 595 -29.80 -32.16 -6.50
C GLY A 595 -29.82 -32.68 -7.97
N PRO A 596 -30.06 -31.84 -9.01
CA PRO A 596 -30.48 -32.26 -10.36
C PRO A 596 -29.35 -32.55 -11.39
N GLN A 597 -29.67 -33.35 -12.44
CA GLN A 597 -28.73 -34.00 -13.40
C GLN A 597 -28.19 -33.13 -14.60
N PRO A 598 -27.03 -33.47 -15.21
CA PRO A 598 -26.28 -32.64 -16.18
C PRO A 598 -26.37 -33.05 -17.69
N ASN A 599 -25.90 -32.16 -18.59
CA ASN A 599 -25.98 -32.21 -20.07
C ASN A 599 -24.61 -32.54 -20.74
N PRO A 600 -24.48 -33.45 -21.74
CA PRO A 600 -23.20 -34.12 -22.07
C PRO A 600 -22.30 -33.49 -23.17
N GLY A 601 -22.40 -32.19 -23.48
CA GLY A 601 -21.79 -31.58 -24.68
C GLY A 601 -20.46 -30.80 -24.51
N ASN A 602 -20.03 -30.53 -23.27
CA ASN A 602 -18.93 -29.61 -23.00
C ASN A 602 -17.78 -30.36 -22.31
N ARG A 603 -16.89 -31.01 -23.08
CA ARG A 603 -15.80 -31.84 -22.52
C ARG A 603 -14.41 -31.39 -22.96
N LEU A 604 -13.51 -31.23 -22.00
CA LEU A 604 -12.06 -31.05 -22.18
C LEU A 604 -11.32 -32.32 -21.76
N ARG A 605 -10.18 -32.60 -22.40
CA ARG A 605 -9.22 -33.62 -21.97
C ARG A 605 -7.89 -32.97 -21.63
N VAL A 606 -7.43 -33.12 -20.40
CA VAL A 606 -6.14 -32.60 -19.97
C VAL A 606 -5.12 -33.74 -19.96
N THR A 607 -3.99 -33.53 -20.64
CA THR A 607 -2.81 -34.40 -20.55
C THR A 607 -1.74 -33.70 -19.72
N TYR A 608 -1.06 -34.47 -18.90
CA TYR A 608 0.09 -33.99 -18.15
C TYR A 608 1.07 -35.13 -18.04
N GLY A 609 2.31 -34.82 -18.40
CA GLY A 609 3.37 -35.78 -18.45
C GLY A 609 4.38 -35.54 -17.37
N GLY A 610 4.06 -34.94 -16.21
CA GLY A 610 5.02 -34.58 -15.15
C GLY A 610 5.01 -35.37 -13.84
N ASN A 611 5.96 -35.06 -12.97
CA ASN A 611 6.09 -35.59 -11.61
C ASN A 611 5.53 -34.64 -10.55
N GLU A 612 5.20 -33.42 -10.95
CA GLU A 612 4.71 -32.38 -10.08
C GLU A 612 3.32 -32.79 -9.61
N VAL A 613 3.19 -32.95 -8.29
CA VAL A 613 2.00 -33.49 -7.65
C VAL A 613 1.27 -32.32 -7.02
N GLY A 614 0.13 -31.99 -7.61
CA GLY A 614 -0.71 -30.90 -7.17
C GLY A 614 -2.14 -31.08 -7.70
N PRO A 615 -3.11 -30.38 -7.12
CA PRO A 615 -4.44 -30.33 -7.69
C PRO A 615 -4.42 -29.75 -9.10
N LEU A 616 -5.01 -30.46 -10.06
CA LEU A 616 -5.32 -29.90 -11.37
C LEU A 616 -6.52 -28.98 -11.25
N VAL A 617 -6.37 -27.77 -11.76
CA VAL A 617 -7.42 -26.77 -11.87
C VAL A 617 -7.71 -26.53 -13.35
N VAL A 618 -8.99 -26.51 -13.71
CA VAL A 618 -9.49 -26.16 -15.05
C VAL A 618 -10.54 -25.08 -14.93
N ALA A 619 -10.21 -23.85 -15.33
CA ALA A 619 -11.07 -22.67 -15.24
C ALA A 619 -11.40 -22.10 -16.63
N MET A 620 -12.65 -21.72 -16.85
CA MET A 620 -13.17 -21.28 -18.16
C MET A 620 -13.60 -19.82 -18.10
N PHE A 621 -13.03 -18.94 -18.92
CA PHE A 621 -13.33 -17.51 -18.92
C PHE A 621 -13.97 -17.08 -20.23
N SER A 622 -15.04 -16.28 -20.18
CA SER A 622 -15.75 -15.79 -21.37
C SER A 622 -15.06 -14.60 -22.07
N SER A 623 -13.99 -14.06 -21.49
CA SER A 623 -13.16 -12.98 -22.05
C SER A 623 -11.76 -13.03 -21.42
N TRP A 624 -10.73 -12.64 -22.18
CA TRP A 624 -9.36 -12.54 -21.69
C TRP A 624 -8.75 -11.16 -22.00
N PRO A 625 -8.11 -10.46 -21.03
CA PRO A 625 -7.95 -10.84 -19.62
C PRO A 625 -9.30 -10.98 -18.87
N PRO A 626 -9.36 -11.76 -17.78
CA PRO A 626 -10.61 -12.13 -17.13
C PRO A 626 -11.22 -10.93 -16.39
N MET A 627 -12.43 -10.51 -16.79
CA MET A 627 -13.19 -9.46 -16.11
C MET A 627 -14.23 -10.08 -15.14
N GLY A 628 -13.75 -10.83 -14.15
CA GLY A 628 -14.59 -11.52 -13.14
C GLY A 628 -14.26 -13.02 -12.96
N PRO A 629 -14.95 -13.72 -12.04
CA PRO A 629 -14.70 -15.14 -11.78
C PRO A 629 -14.98 -16.03 -13.01
N PRO A 630 -14.36 -17.21 -13.10
CA PRO A 630 -14.52 -18.09 -14.26
C PRO A 630 -16.00 -18.48 -14.44
N SER A 631 -16.42 -18.52 -15.70
CA SER A 631 -17.75 -18.97 -16.13
C SER A 631 -18.04 -20.43 -15.75
N ALA A 632 -17.00 -21.25 -15.58
CA ALA A 632 -17.04 -22.51 -14.84
C ALA A 632 -15.63 -22.94 -14.41
N PHE A 633 -15.58 -23.79 -13.39
CA PHE A 633 -14.34 -24.23 -12.75
C PHE A 633 -14.50 -25.69 -12.29
N GLU A 634 -13.45 -26.49 -12.47
CA GLU A 634 -13.36 -27.87 -11.99
C GLU A 634 -11.95 -28.12 -11.43
N GLN A 635 -11.87 -28.82 -10.30
CA GLN A 635 -10.60 -29.17 -9.66
C GLN A 635 -10.52 -30.67 -9.41
N PHE A 636 -9.32 -31.22 -9.63
CA PHE A 636 -8.99 -32.60 -9.34
C PHE A 636 -7.80 -32.60 -8.39
N PRO A 637 -7.96 -33.00 -7.12
CA PRO A 637 -6.87 -32.96 -6.13
C PRO A 637 -5.65 -33.83 -6.47
N ALA A 638 -5.85 -34.88 -7.27
CA ALA A 638 -4.79 -35.78 -7.75
C ALA A 638 -5.26 -36.58 -8.98
N PRO A 639 -5.44 -35.94 -10.15
CA PRO A 639 -5.95 -36.64 -11.32
C PRO A 639 -4.91 -37.63 -11.85
N THR A 640 -5.38 -38.78 -12.31
CA THR A 640 -4.57 -39.63 -13.19
C THR A 640 -4.73 -39.13 -14.62
N TYR A 641 -3.64 -38.69 -15.23
CA TYR A 641 -3.66 -38.19 -16.59
C TYR A 641 -3.63 -39.34 -17.62
N PRO A 642 -4.33 -39.19 -18.76
CA PRO A 642 -5.19 -38.06 -19.14
C PRO A 642 -6.51 -38.03 -18.36
N VAL A 643 -6.99 -36.83 -18.01
CA VAL A 643 -8.24 -36.61 -17.29
C VAL A 643 -9.25 -35.88 -18.18
N ASP A 644 -10.51 -36.34 -18.16
CA ASP A 644 -11.61 -35.69 -18.86
C ASP A 644 -12.40 -34.81 -17.89
N VAL A 645 -12.65 -33.57 -18.28
CA VAL A 645 -13.35 -32.55 -17.50
C VAL A 645 -14.62 -32.15 -18.25
N GLU A 646 -15.78 -32.21 -17.60
CA GLU A 646 -17.08 -31.92 -18.21
C GLU A 646 -17.71 -30.67 -17.59
N PHE A 647 -18.21 -29.73 -18.41
CA PHE A 647 -18.85 -28.49 -17.98
C PHE A 647 -20.33 -28.43 -18.41
N PRO A 648 -21.21 -29.27 -17.84
CA PRO A 648 -22.56 -29.51 -18.36
C PRO A 648 -23.50 -28.30 -18.32
N THR A 649 -23.14 -27.26 -17.56
CA THR A 649 -23.91 -26.03 -17.35
C THR A 649 -23.39 -24.84 -18.15
N LEU A 650 -22.24 -24.96 -18.82
CA LEU A 650 -21.64 -23.88 -19.63
C LEU A 650 -22.53 -23.54 -20.84
N ALA A 651 -22.83 -22.25 -21.04
CA ALA A 651 -23.56 -21.78 -22.20
C ALA A 651 -22.72 -21.94 -23.49
N PRO A 652 -23.34 -22.08 -24.69
CA PRO A 652 -22.61 -22.06 -25.95
C PRO A 652 -21.85 -20.74 -26.16
N GLY A 653 -20.56 -20.81 -26.50
CA GLY A 653 -19.69 -19.63 -26.64
C GLY A 653 -18.21 -19.97 -26.79
N GLU A 654 -17.41 -18.95 -27.07
CA GLU A 654 -15.94 -19.01 -27.02
C GLU A 654 -15.47 -18.70 -25.60
N TYR A 655 -14.53 -19.49 -25.10
CA TYR A 655 -13.97 -19.36 -23.76
C TYR A 655 -12.45 -19.54 -23.81
N THR A 656 -11.73 -18.86 -22.92
CA THR A 656 -10.32 -19.14 -22.64
C THR A 656 -10.25 -20.13 -21.47
N ALA A 657 -9.71 -21.32 -21.72
CA ALA A 657 -9.45 -22.34 -20.70
C ALA A 657 -8.07 -22.08 -20.09
N MET A 658 -8.04 -21.80 -18.79
CA MET A 658 -6.83 -21.76 -17.98
C MET A 658 -6.73 -23.06 -17.20
N VAL A 659 -5.64 -23.80 -17.41
CA VAL A 659 -5.45 -25.13 -16.85
C VAL A 659 -4.12 -25.11 -16.11
N PHE A 660 -4.08 -25.50 -14.84
CA PHE A 660 -2.83 -25.53 -14.09
C PHE A 660 -2.81 -26.61 -13.01
N ILE A 661 -1.62 -27.04 -12.62
CA ILE A 661 -1.39 -27.91 -11.47
C ILE A 661 -0.83 -27.02 -10.38
N ASP A 662 -1.57 -26.93 -9.27
CA ASP A 662 -1.18 -26.17 -8.09
C ASP A 662 -0.08 -26.93 -7.33
N VAL A 663 1.18 -26.68 -7.67
CA VAL A 663 2.33 -27.46 -7.18
C VAL A 663 2.81 -26.95 -5.83
N ASP A 664 2.66 -25.65 -5.58
CA ASP A 664 3.15 -24.97 -4.38
C ASP A 664 2.08 -24.79 -3.30
N GLY A 665 0.83 -25.13 -3.58
CA GLY A 665 -0.29 -24.99 -2.66
C GLY A 665 -0.72 -23.54 -2.48
N SER A 666 -0.37 -22.67 -3.43
CA SER A 666 -0.81 -21.28 -3.50
C SER A 666 -2.32 -21.14 -3.61
N GLY A 667 -3.00 -22.21 -4.04
CA GLY A 667 -4.43 -22.34 -3.99
C GLY A 667 -5.10 -22.05 -5.33
N ILE A 668 -6.36 -22.47 -5.40
CA ILE A 668 -7.15 -22.63 -6.63
C ILE A 668 -7.44 -21.35 -7.43
N MET A 669 -7.13 -20.18 -6.88
CA MET A 669 -7.43 -18.87 -7.47
C MET A 669 -6.18 -18.11 -7.95
N ALA A 670 -4.99 -18.63 -7.69
CA ALA A 670 -3.74 -17.89 -7.88
C ALA A 670 -2.70 -18.75 -8.61
N ALA A 671 -3.03 -19.15 -9.84
CA ALA A 671 -2.05 -19.77 -10.74
C ALA A 671 -0.82 -18.86 -10.82
N ASN A 672 0.30 -19.34 -10.31
CA ASN A 672 1.51 -18.53 -10.19
C ASN A 672 2.69 -19.19 -10.90
N ALA A 673 3.87 -18.56 -10.83
CA ALA A 673 5.04 -19.03 -11.56
C ALA A 673 5.59 -20.40 -11.09
N GLU A 674 5.20 -20.89 -9.91
CA GLU A 674 5.51 -22.23 -9.40
C GLU A 674 4.57 -23.33 -9.93
N ASP A 675 3.45 -22.96 -10.56
CA ASP A 675 2.44 -23.91 -11.07
C ASP A 675 2.70 -24.38 -12.49
N VAL A 676 2.31 -25.61 -12.78
CA VAL A 676 2.42 -26.14 -14.15
C VAL A 676 1.14 -25.81 -14.92
N GLN A 677 1.22 -24.80 -15.78
CA GLN A 677 0.05 -24.18 -16.41
C GLN A 677 0.07 -24.12 -17.94
N ALA A 678 -1.12 -24.15 -18.56
CA ALA A 678 -1.35 -23.86 -19.97
C ALA A 678 -2.66 -23.07 -20.15
N ARG A 679 -2.71 -22.22 -21.17
CA ARG A 679 -3.90 -21.45 -21.56
C ARG A 679 -4.24 -21.73 -23.03
N GLU A 680 -5.50 -22.06 -23.30
CA GLU A 680 -5.99 -22.39 -24.65
C GLU A 680 -7.38 -21.80 -24.91
N THR A 681 -7.63 -21.31 -26.13
CA THR A 681 -8.96 -20.82 -26.51
C THR A 681 -9.82 -21.95 -27.05
N VAL A 682 -11.00 -22.14 -26.47
CA VAL A 682 -11.91 -23.27 -26.72
C VAL A 682 -13.34 -22.82 -26.99
N ASN A 683 -14.01 -23.48 -27.93
CA ASN A 683 -15.35 -23.14 -28.38
C ASN A 683 -16.36 -24.25 -28.04
N PHE A 684 -17.44 -23.92 -27.31
CA PHE A 684 -18.49 -24.88 -26.91
C PHE A 684 -19.86 -24.60 -27.52
N PRO A 685 -20.69 -25.63 -27.79
CA PRO A 685 -20.37 -27.06 -27.67
C PRO A 685 -19.42 -27.51 -28.78
N ALA A 686 -18.47 -28.39 -28.44
CA ALA A 686 -17.48 -28.89 -29.40
C ALA A 686 -17.93 -30.24 -29.99
N ASP A 687 -17.79 -30.42 -31.30
CA ASP A 687 -18.13 -31.67 -32.00
C ASP A 687 -17.17 -32.84 -31.65
N GLN A 688 -16.02 -32.53 -31.04
CA GLN A 688 -14.98 -33.47 -30.60
C GLN A 688 -14.36 -33.01 -29.29
N THR A 689 -13.78 -33.93 -28.52
CA THR A 689 -13.05 -33.63 -27.29
C THR A 689 -11.80 -32.81 -27.59
N ILE A 690 -11.69 -31.63 -26.98
CA ILE A 690 -10.54 -30.73 -27.09
C ILE A 690 -9.48 -31.18 -26.07
N THR A 691 -8.20 -31.28 -26.48
CA THR A 691 -7.09 -31.75 -25.62
C THR A 691 -6.13 -30.60 -25.29
N ILE A 692 -5.81 -30.42 -24.02
CA ILE A 692 -4.86 -29.41 -23.50
C ILE A 692 -3.71 -30.14 -22.81
N ASP A 693 -2.46 -29.85 -23.19
CA ASP A 693 -1.26 -30.49 -22.64
C ASP A 693 -0.48 -29.53 -21.75
N LEU A 694 -0.33 -29.89 -20.47
CA LEU A 694 0.23 -29.02 -19.43
C LEU A 694 1.77 -29.04 -19.36
N GLY A 695 2.44 -29.84 -20.19
CA GLY A 695 3.88 -30.05 -20.03
C GLY A 695 4.16 -30.88 -18.78
N GLY A 696 5.25 -30.62 -18.07
CA GLY A 696 5.65 -31.45 -16.94
C GLY A 696 6.46 -32.66 -17.34
N SER A 697 7.29 -33.01 -16.39
CA SER A 697 8.49 -33.76 -16.58
C SER A 697 8.25 -35.20 -16.05
N ALA A 698 7.98 -36.17 -16.94
CA ALA A 698 7.38 -37.47 -16.56
C ALA A 698 8.14 -38.19 -15.46
N GLU A 699 7.52 -39.17 -14.80
CA GLU A 699 8.29 -40.25 -14.18
C GLU A 699 9.39 -40.66 -15.18
N GLY A 700 10.64 -40.26 -14.93
CA GLY A 700 11.71 -40.31 -15.94
C GLY A 700 12.67 -39.11 -16.09
N GLN A 701 12.59 -38.04 -15.30
CA GLN A 701 13.39 -36.81 -15.55
C GLN A 701 14.84 -36.82 -15.05
N GLY A 702 15.20 -37.78 -14.19
CA GLY A 702 16.59 -38.03 -13.86
C GLY A 702 17.28 -37.05 -12.90
N PHE A 703 16.56 -36.19 -12.17
CA PHE A 703 17.09 -35.32 -11.10
C PHE A 703 16.12 -35.17 -9.88
N GLU A 704 16.64 -34.72 -8.73
CA GLU A 704 15.95 -34.35 -7.49
C GLU A 704 16.04 -32.83 -7.24
N THR A 705 15.08 -32.25 -6.52
CA THR A 705 15.05 -30.81 -6.19
C THR A 705 15.22 -30.59 -4.69
N VAL A 706 16.13 -29.70 -4.30
CA VAL A 706 16.43 -29.36 -2.90
C VAL A 706 16.24 -27.85 -2.70
N ARG A 707 15.27 -27.48 -1.86
CA ARG A 707 14.97 -26.09 -1.50
C ARG A 707 15.53 -25.77 -0.11
N THR A 708 16.21 -24.64 0.04
CA THR A 708 16.76 -24.17 1.31
C THR A 708 16.94 -22.66 1.31
N GLU A 709 17.19 -22.09 2.48
CA GLU A 709 17.67 -20.73 2.63
C GLU A 709 19.08 -20.73 3.22
N ILE A 710 19.94 -19.85 2.72
CA ILE A 710 21.30 -19.66 3.25
C ILE A 710 21.43 -18.26 3.83
N MET A 711 22.07 -18.16 5.00
CA MET A 711 22.17 -16.92 5.79
C MET A 711 23.61 -16.44 5.85
N ARG A 712 23.86 -15.18 5.45
CA ARG A 712 25.17 -14.50 5.58
C ARG A 712 25.00 -13.12 6.19
N ASN A 713 25.60 -12.88 7.37
CA ASN A 713 25.58 -11.56 8.04
C ASN A 713 24.18 -10.93 8.18
N GLY A 714 23.13 -11.75 8.32
CA GLY A 714 21.74 -11.29 8.39
C GLY A 714 21.02 -11.17 7.03
N ARG A 715 21.70 -11.42 5.90
CA ARG A 715 21.11 -11.52 4.55
C ARG A 715 20.67 -12.95 4.25
N LEU A 716 19.37 -13.14 4.05
CA LEU A 716 18.74 -14.42 3.72
C LEU A 716 18.68 -14.54 2.21
N THR A 717 19.21 -15.64 1.67
CA THR A 717 19.22 -15.91 0.24
C THR A 717 18.51 -17.24 0.00
N PRO A 718 17.30 -17.24 -0.58
CA PRO A 718 16.67 -18.44 -1.09
C PRO A 718 17.57 -19.15 -2.12
N LEU A 719 17.61 -20.48 -2.05
CA LEU A 719 18.37 -21.34 -2.95
C LEU A 719 17.55 -22.58 -3.30
N VAL A 720 17.42 -22.85 -4.59
CA VAL A 720 16.84 -24.10 -5.11
C VAL A 720 17.89 -24.82 -5.95
N ALA A 721 18.23 -26.05 -5.58
CA ALA A 721 19.19 -26.89 -6.27
C ALA A 721 18.50 -28.06 -6.98
N TYR A 722 18.77 -28.21 -8.27
CA TYR A 722 18.40 -29.35 -9.09
C TYR A 722 19.63 -30.27 -9.20
N VAL A 723 19.49 -31.51 -8.75
CA VAL A 723 20.59 -32.45 -8.56
C VAL A 723 20.27 -33.73 -9.33
N PRO A 724 21.06 -34.12 -10.35
CA PRO A 724 20.83 -35.39 -11.06
C PRO A 724 20.66 -36.57 -10.08
N ASN A 725 19.75 -37.49 -10.34
CA ASN A 725 19.45 -38.63 -9.45
C ASN A 725 20.61 -39.64 -9.44
N ASP A 726 21.27 -39.77 -10.58
CA ASP A 726 22.40 -40.67 -10.79
C ASP A 726 23.69 -39.87 -11.05
N GLY A 727 24.83 -40.49 -10.73
CA GLY A 727 26.15 -39.93 -11.01
C GLY A 727 26.88 -39.36 -9.78
N ASN A 728 28.21 -39.37 -9.89
CA ASN A 728 29.19 -38.84 -8.92
C ASN A 728 30.22 -38.01 -9.69
N ASN A 729 30.87 -37.07 -9.02
CA ASN A 729 31.69 -36.04 -9.65
C ASN A 729 30.87 -35.31 -10.73
N LEU A 730 29.78 -34.67 -10.34
CA LEU A 730 28.93 -33.90 -11.23
C LEU A 730 29.47 -32.47 -11.34
N PRO A 731 29.55 -31.87 -12.54
CA PRO A 731 29.80 -30.45 -12.66
C PRO A 731 28.65 -29.65 -12.04
N MET A 732 28.90 -28.43 -11.57
CA MET A 732 27.85 -27.57 -11.03
C MET A 732 27.80 -26.19 -11.69
N VAL A 733 26.60 -25.61 -11.78
CA VAL A 733 26.35 -24.25 -12.25
C VAL A 733 25.51 -23.51 -11.23
N VAL A 734 25.91 -22.29 -10.88
CA VAL A 734 25.12 -21.39 -10.03
C VAL A 734 24.47 -20.32 -10.90
N PHE A 735 23.14 -20.23 -10.84
CA PHE A 735 22.32 -19.30 -11.62
C PHE A 735 21.82 -18.14 -10.77
N THR A 736 21.89 -16.92 -11.32
CA THR A 736 21.30 -15.71 -10.72
C THR A 736 20.39 -14.96 -11.71
N PRO A 737 19.19 -14.51 -11.28
CA PRO A 737 18.23 -13.83 -12.15
C PRO A 737 18.62 -12.38 -12.45
N GLY A 738 17.87 -11.74 -13.35
CA GLY A 738 17.95 -10.30 -13.61
C GLY A 738 17.45 -9.45 -12.43
N PHE A 739 17.64 -8.14 -12.54
CA PHE A 739 17.25 -7.20 -11.50
C PHE A 739 15.72 -7.17 -11.32
N GLN A 740 15.25 -7.28 -10.07
CA GLN A 740 13.83 -7.41 -9.71
C GLN A 740 13.10 -8.62 -10.32
N LEU A 741 13.83 -9.59 -10.86
CA LEU A 741 13.29 -10.87 -11.31
C LEU A 741 13.59 -11.96 -10.28
N GLU A 742 12.69 -12.94 -10.19
CA GLU A 742 12.91 -14.13 -9.39
C GLU A 742 13.56 -15.23 -10.23
N SER A 743 14.44 -16.01 -9.60
CA SER A 743 15.11 -17.12 -10.25
C SER A 743 14.16 -18.24 -10.70
N ALA A 744 12.93 -18.27 -10.17
CA ALA A 744 11.86 -19.18 -10.58
C ALA A 744 11.47 -18.99 -12.06
N GLY A 745 11.54 -17.76 -12.58
CA GLY A 745 11.30 -17.43 -13.98
C GLY A 745 12.27 -18.11 -14.97
N TYR A 746 13.34 -18.75 -14.47
CA TYR A 746 14.35 -19.48 -15.26
C TYR A 746 14.44 -20.97 -14.90
N ALA A 747 13.47 -21.49 -14.14
CA ALA A 747 13.46 -22.89 -13.71
C ALA A 747 13.61 -23.90 -14.89
N PRO A 748 12.90 -23.74 -16.04
CA PRO A 748 13.03 -24.70 -17.15
C PRO A 748 14.45 -24.79 -17.73
N LEU A 749 15.20 -23.68 -17.79
CA LEU A 749 16.61 -23.68 -18.19
C LEU A 749 17.46 -24.49 -17.20
N CYS A 750 17.27 -24.27 -15.90
CA CYS A 750 18.04 -24.93 -14.85
C CYS A 750 17.73 -26.44 -14.78
N GLU A 751 16.46 -26.82 -14.98
CA GLU A 751 16.02 -28.21 -15.02
C GLU A 751 16.59 -28.95 -16.24
N ALA A 752 16.60 -28.32 -17.41
CA ALA A 752 17.22 -28.90 -18.60
C ALA A 752 18.71 -29.18 -18.41
N PHE A 753 19.43 -28.33 -17.67
CA PHE A 753 20.80 -28.63 -17.27
C PHE A 753 20.91 -29.82 -16.32
N ALA A 754 20.01 -29.95 -15.35
CA ALA A 754 19.98 -31.09 -14.45
C ALA A 754 19.71 -32.41 -15.20
N GLN A 755 18.83 -32.39 -16.18
CA GLN A 755 18.59 -33.52 -17.09
C GLN A 755 19.84 -33.90 -17.91
N ASN A 756 20.72 -32.93 -18.17
CA ASN A 756 22.00 -33.13 -18.87
C ASN A 756 23.19 -33.38 -17.92
N GLY A 757 22.93 -33.69 -16.65
CA GLY A 757 23.94 -34.19 -15.71
C GLY A 757 24.72 -33.11 -14.95
N TYR A 758 24.19 -31.89 -14.86
CA TYR A 758 24.77 -30.80 -14.07
C TYR A 758 24.00 -30.62 -12.77
N VAL A 759 24.69 -30.35 -11.66
CA VAL A 759 24.01 -29.81 -10.47
C VAL A 759 23.80 -28.32 -10.69
N VAL A 760 22.55 -27.85 -10.73
CA VAL A 760 22.27 -26.43 -10.94
C VAL A 760 21.59 -25.85 -9.72
N ALA A 761 22.12 -24.75 -9.20
CA ALA A 761 21.52 -24.04 -8.09
C ALA A 761 21.14 -22.64 -8.51
N ARG A 762 19.84 -22.33 -8.44
CA ARG A 762 19.33 -20.98 -8.63
C ARG A 762 19.25 -20.26 -7.29
N LEU A 763 19.71 -19.01 -7.24
CA LEU A 763 19.78 -18.19 -6.04
C LEU A 763 19.04 -16.87 -6.25
N ASP A 764 18.42 -16.38 -5.18
CA ASP A 764 17.76 -15.07 -5.12
C ASP A 764 18.44 -14.16 -4.07
N PRO A 765 19.61 -13.56 -4.37
CA PRO A 765 20.27 -12.64 -3.45
C PRO A 765 19.39 -11.42 -3.16
N PRO A 766 19.20 -11.01 -1.89
CA PRO A 766 18.27 -9.93 -1.57
C PRO A 766 18.80 -8.58 -2.07
N GLY A 767 17.93 -7.83 -2.74
CA GLY A 767 18.19 -6.47 -3.19
C GLY A 767 16.94 -5.87 -3.83
N THR A 768 16.52 -4.72 -3.31
CA THR A 768 15.44 -3.90 -3.87
C THR A 768 16.03 -2.74 -4.67
N ILE A 769 15.19 -1.94 -5.32
CA ILE A 769 15.63 -0.75 -6.04
C ILE A 769 16.33 0.32 -5.17
N PHE A 770 16.18 0.25 -3.84
CA PHE A 770 16.75 1.23 -2.91
C PHE A 770 18.00 0.75 -2.16
N ASP A 771 18.21 -0.57 -2.07
CA ASP A 771 19.30 -1.17 -1.29
C ASP A 771 20.11 -2.22 -2.06
N VAL A 772 19.94 -2.29 -3.38
CA VAL A 772 20.74 -3.15 -4.25
C VAL A 772 22.23 -2.87 -4.08
N ASN A 773 22.98 -3.94 -3.83
CA ASN A 773 24.42 -3.90 -3.55
C ASN A 773 25.07 -5.09 -4.25
N HIS A 774 25.68 -4.83 -5.41
CA HIS A 774 26.23 -5.89 -6.26
C HIS A 774 27.35 -6.64 -5.54
N ILE A 775 28.18 -5.96 -4.73
CA ILE A 775 29.26 -6.60 -3.96
C ILE A 775 28.69 -7.63 -2.96
N GLU A 776 27.66 -7.26 -2.21
CA GLU A 776 27.02 -8.15 -1.24
C GLU A 776 26.26 -9.29 -1.94
N MET A 777 25.57 -9.03 -3.05
CA MET A 777 24.91 -10.06 -3.86
C MET A 777 25.93 -11.05 -4.45
N GLY A 778 27.08 -10.57 -4.94
CA GLY A 778 28.18 -11.43 -5.37
C GLY A 778 28.73 -12.28 -4.22
N ALA A 779 28.84 -11.72 -3.01
CA ALA A 779 29.23 -12.48 -1.83
C ALA A 779 28.19 -13.56 -1.45
N ASP A 780 26.90 -13.34 -1.72
CA ASP A 780 25.84 -14.32 -1.52
C ASP A 780 25.96 -15.49 -2.51
N VAL A 781 26.30 -15.22 -3.78
CA VAL A 781 26.60 -16.26 -4.77
C VAL A 781 27.78 -17.13 -4.32
N ARG A 782 28.87 -16.54 -3.81
CA ARG A 782 30.00 -17.31 -3.24
C ARG A 782 29.61 -18.12 -2.01
N MET A 783 28.66 -17.63 -1.20
CA MET A 783 28.09 -18.39 -0.10
C MET A 783 27.31 -19.61 -0.62
N GLY A 784 26.54 -19.46 -1.70
CA GLY A 784 25.88 -20.56 -2.41
C GLY A 784 26.87 -21.63 -2.86
N ILE A 785 27.95 -21.21 -3.54
CA ILE A 785 29.04 -22.11 -3.96
C ILE A 785 29.64 -22.84 -2.76
N ASN A 786 29.87 -22.13 -1.64
CA ASN A 786 30.39 -22.75 -0.42
C ASN A 786 29.43 -23.77 0.19
N TRP A 787 28.13 -23.46 0.20
CA TRP A 787 27.11 -24.36 0.72
C TRP A 787 27.02 -25.62 -0.13
N LEU A 788 26.92 -25.49 -1.46
CA LEU A 788 26.86 -26.61 -2.40
C LEU A 788 28.05 -27.56 -2.21
N LEU A 789 29.28 -27.02 -2.15
CA LEU A 789 30.50 -27.82 -2.09
C LEU A 789 30.81 -28.42 -0.72
N ASN A 790 30.29 -27.86 0.38
CA ASN A 790 30.74 -28.24 1.74
C ASN A 790 29.64 -28.58 2.74
N GLN A 791 28.40 -28.15 2.50
CA GLN A 791 27.31 -28.22 3.49
C GLN A 791 26.06 -28.91 2.96
N SER A 792 25.87 -28.95 1.64
CA SER A 792 24.71 -29.59 1.02
C SER A 792 24.70 -31.10 1.29
N PRO A 793 23.51 -31.73 1.36
CA PRO A 793 23.40 -33.17 1.57
C PRO A 793 23.97 -34.02 0.42
N PHE A 794 24.28 -33.40 -0.72
CA PHE A 794 24.81 -34.01 -1.94
C PHE A 794 26.21 -33.48 -2.30
N ALA A 795 26.91 -32.82 -1.37
CA ALA A 795 28.21 -32.20 -1.60
C ALA A 795 29.29 -33.19 -2.09
N ASP A 796 29.21 -34.46 -1.65
CA ASP A 796 30.11 -35.53 -2.03
C ASP A 796 29.93 -36.02 -3.48
N ARG A 797 28.84 -35.60 -4.13
CA ARG A 797 28.54 -35.91 -5.53
C ARG A 797 29.05 -34.84 -6.49
N ILE A 798 29.39 -33.64 -6.01
CA ILE A 798 29.84 -32.51 -6.82
C ILE A 798 31.36 -32.53 -7.03
N ASP A 799 31.78 -32.28 -8.26
CA ASP A 799 33.19 -32.03 -8.58
C ASP A 799 33.52 -30.54 -8.42
N GLY A 800 34.12 -30.17 -7.28
CA GLY A 800 34.52 -28.80 -7.00
C GLY A 800 35.59 -28.21 -7.93
N THR A 801 36.11 -28.98 -8.90
CA THR A 801 36.97 -28.47 -9.98
C THR A 801 36.20 -28.08 -11.24
N ARG A 802 34.88 -28.30 -11.29
CA ARG A 802 34.02 -27.95 -12.42
C ARG A 802 32.83 -27.13 -11.93
N VAL A 803 33.12 -25.88 -11.55
CA VAL A 803 32.15 -24.91 -11.06
C VAL A 803 31.92 -23.84 -12.11
N GLY A 804 30.67 -23.59 -12.46
CA GLY A 804 30.27 -22.53 -13.38
C GLY A 804 29.34 -21.52 -12.74
N THR A 805 29.31 -20.32 -13.31
CA THR A 805 28.30 -19.30 -13.00
C THR A 805 27.54 -18.92 -14.26
N MET A 806 26.24 -18.69 -14.10
CA MET A 806 25.33 -18.31 -15.17
C MET A 806 24.31 -17.30 -14.65
N GLY A 807 23.79 -16.43 -15.50
CA GLY A 807 22.74 -15.50 -15.07
C GLY A 807 22.31 -14.55 -16.17
N HIS A 808 21.16 -13.90 -15.98
CA HIS A 808 20.57 -12.94 -16.91
C HIS A 808 20.68 -11.50 -16.41
N SER A 809 20.93 -10.52 -17.29
CA SER A 809 20.95 -9.09 -16.95
C SER A 809 21.92 -8.78 -15.79
N LEU A 810 21.46 -8.21 -14.67
CA LEU A 810 22.26 -8.07 -13.44
C LEU A 810 22.87 -9.40 -12.98
N GLY A 811 22.13 -10.51 -13.05
CA GLY A 811 22.62 -11.84 -12.76
C GLY A 811 23.77 -12.27 -13.69
N GLY A 812 23.78 -11.82 -14.94
CA GLY A 812 24.89 -12.01 -15.87
C GLY A 812 26.16 -11.27 -15.42
N LYS A 813 26.00 -10.01 -14.97
CA LYS A 813 27.09 -9.25 -14.33
C LYS A 813 27.60 -9.95 -13.07
N LEU A 814 26.72 -10.43 -12.21
CA LEU A 814 27.10 -11.18 -11.00
C LEU A 814 27.84 -12.48 -11.35
N ALA A 815 27.45 -13.19 -12.40
CA ALA A 815 28.14 -14.40 -12.85
C ALA A 815 29.60 -14.12 -13.24
N ILE A 816 29.83 -13.02 -13.97
CA ILE A 816 31.17 -12.56 -14.38
C ILE A 816 31.98 -12.09 -13.16
N MET A 817 31.38 -11.27 -12.30
CA MET A 817 32.01 -10.75 -11.09
C MET A 817 32.51 -11.89 -10.17
N ASN A 818 31.71 -12.94 -10.03
CA ASN A 818 32.11 -14.10 -9.22
C ASN A 818 33.26 -14.90 -9.82
N ALA A 819 33.39 -14.94 -11.15
CA ALA A 819 34.53 -15.61 -11.77
C ALA A 819 35.84 -14.82 -11.68
N ILE A 820 35.75 -13.49 -11.57
CA ILE A 820 36.91 -12.63 -11.28
C ILE A 820 37.37 -12.85 -9.83
N GLU A 821 36.42 -12.94 -8.89
CA GLU A 821 36.71 -12.94 -7.44
C GLU A 821 36.93 -14.34 -6.85
N ASP A 822 36.38 -15.39 -7.46
CA ASP A 822 36.45 -16.76 -6.98
C ASP A 822 37.14 -17.70 -7.99
N PRO A 823 38.40 -18.11 -7.74
CA PRO A 823 39.15 -18.94 -8.67
C PRO A 823 38.61 -20.36 -8.83
N ARG A 824 37.59 -20.75 -8.06
CA ARG A 824 36.88 -22.03 -8.25
C ARG A 824 36.00 -22.01 -9.48
N VAL A 825 35.48 -20.85 -9.87
CA VAL A 825 34.64 -20.72 -11.08
C VAL A 825 35.53 -20.91 -12.31
N GLN A 826 35.28 -21.99 -13.05
CA GLN A 826 36.07 -22.41 -14.20
C GLN A 826 35.45 -22.06 -15.55
N ALA A 827 34.18 -21.65 -15.61
CA ALA A 827 33.52 -21.21 -16.84
C ALA A 827 32.32 -20.30 -16.52
N VAL A 828 32.04 -19.31 -17.37
CA VAL A 828 30.95 -18.33 -17.19
C VAL A 828 30.10 -18.25 -18.43
N PHE A 829 28.78 -18.30 -18.26
CA PHE A 829 27.81 -18.07 -19.34
C PHE A 829 26.88 -16.92 -18.93
N ALA A 830 27.07 -15.74 -19.49
CA ALA A 830 26.28 -14.56 -19.15
C ALA A 830 25.23 -14.31 -20.24
N ILE A 831 23.96 -14.27 -19.81
CA ILE A 831 22.79 -14.04 -20.64
C ILE A 831 22.45 -12.55 -20.55
N ASP A 832 22.52 -11.87 -21.67
CA ASP A 832 22.32 -10.45 -21.87
C ASP A 832 22.77 -9.56 -20.68
N PRO A 833 24.03 -9.68 -20.24
CA PRO A 833 24.51 -8.98 -19.04
C PRO A 833 24.49 -7.46 -19.20
N VAL A 834 24.14 -6.78 -18.12
CA VAL A 834 24.13 -5.31 -18.02
C VAL A 834 25.15 -4.87 -16.97
N ASP A 835 26.13 -4.06 -17.38
CA ASP A 835 27.20 -3.58 -16.49
C ASP A 835 26.80 -2.36 -15.66
N GLY A 836 25.73 -1.64 -16.00
CA GLY A 836 25.32 -0.40 -15.33
C GLY A 836 24.86 -0.56 -13.89
N ASP A 837 24.69 0.59 -13.23
CA ASP A 837 23.98 0.72 -11.96
C ASP A 837 22.48 0.93 -12.23
N PRO A 838 21.59 0.01 -11.81
CA PRO A 838 20.15 0.17 -12.01
C PRO A 838 19.54 1.27 -11.12
N SER A 839 20.30 1.87 -10.21
CA SER A 839 19.86 2.94 -9.31
C SER A 839 19.97 4.32 -9.96
N PRO A 840 19.01 5.24 -9.69
CA PRO A 840 19.09 6.63 -10.13
C PRO A 840 20.30 7.41 -9.57
N PHE A 841 20.96 6.90 -8.53
CA PHE A 841 22.19 7.45 -7.97
C PHE A 841 23.32 6.41 -8.04
N PRO A 842 24.25 6.55 -9.01
CA PRO A 842 25.36 5.63 -9.13
C PRO A 842 26.22 5.59 -7.86
N ASP A 843 26.39 4.40 -7.26
CA ASP A 843 27.30 4.19 -6.14
C ASP A 843 28.36 3.13 -6.48
N PRO A 844 29.50 3.54 -7.07
CA PRO A 844 30.55 2.61 -7.44
C PRO A 844 31.22 1.91 -6.24
N ALA A 845 30.96 2.35 -4.99
CA ALA A 845 31.48 1.68 -3.80
C ALA A 845 30.71 0.39 -3.46
N THR A 846 29.46 0.26 -3.91
CA THR A 846 28.58 -0.91 -3.65
C THR A 846 28.11 -1.59 -4.93
N ARG A 847 28.11 -0.87 -6.06
CA ARG A 847 27.67 -1.30 -7.40
C ARG A 847 28.71 -0.93 -8.47
N PRO A 848 29.91 -1.52 -8.42
CA PRO A 848 30.97 -1.17 -9.35
C PRO A 848 30.65 -1.66 -10.78
N ASP A 849 31.06 -0.89 -11.78
CA ASP A 849 31.15 -1.34 -13.17
C ASP A 849 32.32 -2.31 -13.31
N LEU A 850 32.15 -3.38 -14.08
CA LEU A 850 33.22 -4.32 -14.39
C LEU A 850 34.05 -3.86 -15.57
N VAL A 851 33.51 -2.98 -16.42
CA VAL A 851 34.10 -2.42 -17.62
C VAL A 851 34.14 -0.89 -17.54
N PRO A 852 35.30 -0.24 -17.77
CA PRO A 852 36.63 -0.82 -17.92
C PRO A 852 37.26 -1.11 -16.54
N GLY A 853 37.89 -2.28 -16.37
CA GLY A 853 38.77 -2.54 -15.22
C GLY A 853 38.68 -3.94 -14.64
N PRO A 854 37.76 -4.22 -13.68
CA PRO A 854 37.68 -5.53 -13.01
C PRO A 854 37.64 -6.74 -13.95
N ILE A 855 37.04 -6.58 -15.15
CA ILE A 855 36.99 -7.62 -16.19
C ILE A 855 38.37 -8.15 -16.63
N ASP A 856 39.45 -7.37 -16.45
CA ASP A 856 40.83 -7.81 -16.74
C ASP A 856 41.28 -8.97 -15.83
N GLY A 857 40.60 -9.19 -14.71
CA GLY A 857 40.82 -10.33 -13.82
C GLY A 857 40.17 -11.64 -14.28
N LEU A 858 39.29 -11.60 -15.30
CA LEU A 858 38.57 -12.78 -15.76
C LEU A 858 39.47 -13.64 -16.68
N THR A 859 39.94 -14.77 -16.16
CA THR A 859 40.72 -15.76 -16.93
C THR A 859 39.91 -16.99 -17.35
N ALA A 860 38.70 -17.17 -16.80
CA ALA A 860 37.82 -18.28 -17.16
C ALA A 860 37.23 -18.07 -18.57
N PRO A 861 36.95 -19.14 -19.34
CA PRO A 861 36.17 -19.05 -20.57
C PRO A 861 34.85 -18.34 -20.35
N LEU A 862 34.49 -17.45 -21.29
CA LEU A 862 33.31 -16.60 -21.20
C LEU A 862 32.42 -16.78 -22.45
N GLY A 863 31.20 -17.24 -22.24
CA GLY A 863 30.11 -17.20 -23.21
C GLY A 863 29.19 -16.03 -22.94
N LEU A 864 28.96 -15.19 -23.93
CA LEU A 864 28.06 -14.03 -23.88
C LEU A 864 26.97 -14.24 -24.92
N ILE A 865 25.73 -14.41 -24.50
CA ILE A 865 24.58 -14.42 -25.39
C ILE A 865 23.74 -13.19 -25.10
N GLY A 866 23.22 -12.50 -26.12
CA GLY A 866 22.48 -11.27 -25.89
C GLY A 866 21.78 -10.76 -27.13
N GLU A 867 21.22 -9.56 -27.01
CA GLU A 867 20.37 -8.94 -28.01
C GLU A 867 20.73 -7.46 -28.23
N THR A 868 20.27 -6.88 -29.34
CA THR A 868 20.57 -5.48 -29.69
C THR A 868 19.33 -4.62 -30.00
N THR A 869 18.15 -5.23 -29.92
CA THR A 869 16.84 -4.60 -30.02
C THR A 869 16.63 -3.60 -28.89
N ASN A 870 16.98 -3.92 -27.64
CA ASN A 870 16.87 -3.01 -26.49
C ASN A 870 18.20 -2.35 -26.10
N ALA A 871 19.16 -2.29 -27.02
CA ALA A 871 20.45 -1.61 -26.80
C ALA A 871 20.36 -0.08 -26.87
N THR A 872 19.25 0.45 -27.36
CA THR A 872 18.94 1.88 -27.41
C THR A 872 17.61 2.14 -26.74
N SER A 873 17.48 3.28 -26.07
CA SER A 873 16.22 3.65 -25.43
C SER A 873 15.11 3.80 -26.48
N SER A 874 13.95 3.20 -26.19
CA SER A 874 12.79 3.27 -27.07
C SER A 874 12.07 4.62 -27.04
N ASN A 875 12.29 5.41 -25.98
CA ASN A 875 11.83 6.79 -25.86
C ASN A 875 12.80 7.63 -24.98
N ALA A 876 12.53 8.93 -24.82
CA ALA A 876 13.42 9.85 -24.10
C ALA A 876 13.36 9.73 -22.56
N PHE A 877 12.48 8.89 -22.01
CA PHE A 877 12.14 8.80 -20.59
C PHE A 877 12.31 7.40 -19.99
N ALA A 878 12.59 6.38 -20.81
CA ALA A 878 12.96 5.03 -20.38
C ALA A 878 14.43 4.73 -20.77
N PRO A 879 15.30 4.32 -19.84
CA PRO A 879 16.64 3.86 -20.19
C PRO A 879 16.56 2.59 -21.05
N ALA A 880 17.59 2.35 -21.86
CA ALA A 880 17.70 1.09 -22.59
C ALA A 880 17.78 -0.09 -21.59
N CYS A 881 17.07 -1.19 -21.84
CA CYS A 881 17.11 -2.35 -20.95
C CYS A 881 18.47 -3.04 -20.94
N ALA A 882 19.18 -3.04 -22.07
CA ALA A 882 20.56 -3.52 -22.19
C ALA A 882 21.42 -2.52 -22.97
N PRO A 883 21.75 -1.34 -22.39
CA PRO A 883 22.37 -0.22 -23.11
C PRO A 883 23.62 -0.63 -23.88
N ALA A 884 23.78 -0.17 -25.13
CA ALA A 884 24.89 -0.53 -26.00
C ALA A 884 26.30 -0.27 -25.40
N GLU A 885 26.42 0.70 -24.49
CA GLU A 885 27.68 1.02 -23.83
C GLU A 885 28.00 0.06 -22.66
N GLU A 886 27.00 -0.66 -22.16
CA GLU A 886 27.06 -1.47 -20.92
C GLU A 886 26.65 -2.94 -21.11
N ASN A 887 26.35 -3.36 -22.35
CA ASN A 887 25.83 -4.69 -22.64
C ASN A 887 26.91 -5.74 -22.97
N PHE A 888 26.46 -6.93 -23.33
CA PHE A 888 27.28 -8.10 -23.67
C PHE A 888 28.38 -7.82 -24.71
N GLN A 889 28.21 -6.89 -25.65
CA GLN A 889 29.23 -6.54 -26.63
C GLN A 889 30.43 -5.82 -25.98
N THR A 890 30.17 -4.94 -25.01
CA THR A 890 31.20 -4.24 -24.24
C THR A 890 32.01 -5.21 -23.39
N PHE A 891 31.34 -6.21 -22.79
CA PHE A 891 32.01 -7.31 -22.09
C PHE A 891 32.92 -8.13 -23.03
N PHE A 892 32.45 -8.49 -24.23
CA PHE A 892 33.24 -9.24 -25.22
C PHE A 892 34.51 -8.49 -25.62
N GLU A 893 34.39 -7.19 -25.90
CA GLU A 893 35.52 -6.35 -26.28
C GLU A 893 36.56 -6.27 -25.16
N SER A 894 36.12 -6.15 -23.91
CA SER A 894 36.96 -5.87 -22.75
C SER A 894 37.56 -7.11 -22.08
N ALA A 895 36.95 -8.30 -22.21
CA ALA A 895 37.41 -9.56 -21.60
C ALA A 895 38.68 -10.15 -22.28
N THR A 896 39.76 -9.37 -22.37
CA THR A 896 40.98 -9.72 -23.12
C THR A 896 41.90 -10.70 -22.39
N ALA A 897 41.71 -10.87 -21.08
CA ALA A 897 42.49 -11.79 -20.24
C ALA A 897 42.00 -13.25 -20.32
N SER A 898 40.79 -13.48 -20.82
CA SER A 898 40.28 -14.83 -21.06
C SER A 898 40.75 -15.34 -22.42
N ASP A 899 41.32 -16.56 -22.42
CA ASP A 899 41.85 -17.22 -23.60
C ASP A 899 40.76 -17.79 -24.52
N TRP A 900 39.49 -17.75 -24.10
CA TRP A 900 38.35 -18.22 -24.88
C TRP A 900 37.11 -17.38 -24.57
N VAL A 901 36.72 -16.51 -25.51
CA VAL A 901 35.53 -15.67 -25.37
C VAL A 901 34.68 -15.80 -26.63
N VAL A 902 33.39 -16.00 -26.47
CA VAL A 902 32.43 -16.04 -27.58
C VAL A 902 31.24 -15.15 -27.27
N GLU A 903 30.77 -14.48 -28.32
CA GLU A 903 29.58 -13.66 -28.33
C GLU A 903 28.58 -14.22 -29.34
N TRP A 904 27.33 -14.37 -28.89
CA TRP A 904 26.18 -14.76 -29.68
C TRP A 904 25.13 -13.65 -29.63
N ASN A 905 25.02 -12.87 -30.69
CA ASN A 905 23.93 -11.90 -30.86
C ASN A 905 22.75 -12.60 -31.54
N ILE A 906 21.62 -12.73 -30.83
CA ILE A 906 20.41 -13.32 -31.41
C ILE A 906 19.61 -12.21 -32.11
N VAL A 907 19.61 -12.23 -33.44
CA VAL A 907 18.98 -11.18 -34.25
C VAL A 907 17.47 -11.23 -34.08
N GLY A 908 16.91 -10.15 -33.52
CA GLY A 908 15.48 -9.98 -33.32
C GLY A 908 14.95 -10.47 -31.97
N ALA A 909 15.80 -10.98 -31.09
CA ALA A 909 15.42 -11.19 -29.68
C ALA A 909 15.28 -9.84 -28.96
N ASP A 910 14.55 -9.82 -27.84
CA ASP A 910 14.55 -8.74 -26.84
C ASP A 910 15.08 -9.19 -25.46
N HIS A 911 15.23 -8.23 -24.54
CA HIS A 911 15.85 -8.43 -23.23
C HIS A 911 15.06 -9.41 -22.35
N MET A 912 13.74 -9.51 -22.53
CA MET A 912 12.85 -10.31 -21.71
C MET A 912 12.54 -11.68 -22.33
N ASP A 913 12.80 -11.88 -23.62
CA ASP A 913 12.71 -13.17 -24.32
C ASP A 913 13.52 -14.29 -23.64
N PHE A 914 14.54 -13.95 -22.85
CA PHE A 914 15.38 -14.92 -22.12
C PHE A 914 14.71 -15.48 -20.86
N VAL A 915 13.56 -14.93 -20.43
CA VAL A 915 12.80 -15.37 -19.25
C VAL A 915 11.76 -16.41 -19.66
N TYR A 916 11.67 -17.51 -18.92
CA TYR A 916 10.79 -18.63 -19.28
C TYR A 916 9.36 -18.43 -18.79
N ASN A 917 9.21 -17.94 -17.55
CA ASN A 917 7.93 -17.61 -16.94
C ASN A 917 7.97 -16.16 -16.45
N CYS A 918 7.21 -15.28 -17.11
CA CYS A 918 7.08 -13.87 -16.75
C CYS A 918 5.77 -13.65 -15.98
N PRO A 919 5.78 -12.94 -14.84
CA PRO A 919 4.55 -12.46 -14.20
C PRO A 919 3.82 -11.49 -15.15
N GLU A 920 2.49 -11.56 -15.31
CA GLU A 920 1.70 -10.61 -16.11
C GLU A 920 1.05 -9.56 -15.19
N GLY A 921 0.99 -8.28 -15.58
CA GLY A 921 0.34 -7.21 -14.81
C GLY A 921 0.95 -5.81 -15.03
N LEU A 922 0.23 -4.75 -14.63
CA LEU A 922 0.57 -3.32 -14.88
C LEU A 922 1.95 -2.88 -14.32
N PHE A 923 2.55 -3.67 -13.42
CA PHE A 923 3.89 -3.47 -12.85
C PHE A 923 4.86 -4.64 -13.12
N SER A 924 4.59 -5.47 -14.13
CA SER A 924 5.48 -6.57 -14.47
C SER A 924 6.84 -6.06 -14.95
N PRO A 925 7.96 -6.50 -14.33
CA PRO A 925 9.30 -6.17 -14.83
C PRO A 925 9.56 -6.73 -16.24
N CYS A 926 8.74 -7.67 -16.72
CA CYS A 926 8.81 -8.20 -18.08
C CYS A 926 8.14 -7.33 -19.15
N GLU A 927 7.31 -6.35 -18.77
CA GLU A 927 6.61 -5.45 -19.71
C GLU A 927 7.34 -4.10 -19.88
N LEU A 928 8.51 -3.94 -19.25
CA LEU A 928 9.30 -2.70 -19.26
C LEU A 928 10.21 -2.53 -20.49
N CYS A 929 10.47 -3.62 -21.22
CA CYS A 929 11.34 -3.62 -22.39
C CYS A 929 10.52 -3.78 -23.67
N ASP A 930 10.98 -3.16 -24.76
CA ASP A 930 10.31 -3.27 -26.05
C ASP A 930 10.44 -4.68 -26.62
N ASP A 931 9.33 -5.24 -27.13
CA ASP A 931 9.30 -6.57 -27.75
C ASP A 931 10.14 -6.67 -29.04
N GLY A 932 10.82 -7.80 -29.16
CA GLY A 932 11.59 -8.21 -30.33
C GLY A 932 10.72 -8.90 -31.39
N PRO A 933 11.13 -8.89 -32.67
CA PRO A 933 10.41 -9.57 -33.73
C PRO A 933 10.61 -11.10 -33.78
N LEU A 934 11.54 -11.66 -33.01
CA LEU A 934 11.79 -13.11 -32.94
C LEU A 934 10.93 -13.74 -31.83
N ASP A 935 10.50 -14.97 -32.04
CA ASP A 935 9.69 -15.68 -31.05
C ASP A 935 10.51 -16.01 -29.78
N ALA A 936 10.05 -15.55 -28.61
CA ALA A 936 10.64 -15.83 -27.31
C ALA A 936 10.95 -17.31 -27.07
N ALA A 937 10.07 -18.21 -27.54
CA ALA A 937 10.31 -19.66 -27.39
C ALA A 937 11.55 -20.12 -28.16
N ARG A 938 11.80 -19.52 -29.34
CA ARG A 938 12.98 -19.79 -30.16
C ARG A 938 14.24 -19.21 -29.52
N VAL A 939 14.18 -18.03 -28.91
CA VAL A 939 15.29 -17.41 -28.16
C VAL A 939 15.73 -18.32 -27.01
N ARG A 940 14.78 -18.84 -26.24
CA ARG A 940 15.01 -19.76 -25.12
C ARG A 940 15.63 -21.10 -25.57
N GLU A 941 15.13 -21.67 -26.67
CA GLU A 941 15.69 -22.89 -27.28
C GLU A 941 17.17 -22.69 -27.66
N ILE A 942 17.48 -21.60 -28.37
CA ILE A 942 18.85 -21.25 -28.78
C ILE A 942 19.75 -21.06 -27.55
N THR A 943 19.25 -20.37 -26.53
CA THR A 943 19.99 -20.09 -25.29
C THR A 943 20.36 -21.38 -24.56
N LEU A 944 19.42 -22.32 -24.41
CA LEU A 944 19.66 -23.61 -23.78
C LEU A 944 20.71 -24.43 -24.56
N ASP A 945 20.55 -24.54 -25.87
CA ASP A 945 21.45 -25.32 -26.73
C ASP A 945 22.90 -24.81 -26.64
N LEU A 946 23.09 -23.49 -26.73
CA LEU A 946 24.41 -22.86 -26.66
C LEU A 946 25.01 -22.97 -25.25
N ALA A 947 24.21 -22.81 -24.20
CA ALA A 947 24.68 -22.93 -22.83
C ALA A 947 25.14 -24.37 -22.52
N LEU A 948 24.36 -25.39 -22.91
CA LEU A 948 24.76 -26.79 -22.75
C LEU A 948 26.02 -27.14 -23.54
N ALA A 949 26.12 -26.67 -24.79
CA ALA A 949 27.30 -26.89 -25.62
C ALA A 949 28.55 -26.20 -25.04
N PHE A 950 28.40 -25.00 -24.48
CA PHE A 950 29.48 -24.25 -23.86
C PHE A 950 30.03 -24.96 -22.62
N PHE A 951 29.15 -25.34 -21.69
CA PHE A 951 29.58 -26.08 -20.50
C PHE A 951 30.07 -27.50 -20.85
N GLY A 952 29.50 -28.16 -21.86
CA GLY A 952 30.01 -29.44 -22.38
C GLY A 952 31.44 -29.34 -22.92
N LEU A 953 31.76 -28.27 -23.64
CA LEU A 953 33.13 -28.01 -24.09
C LEU A 953 34.09 -27.79 -22.92
N HIS A 954 33.73 -26.92 -21.96
CA HIS A 954 34.66 -26.47 -20.93
C HIS A 954 34.75 -27.37 -19.69
N PHE A 955 33.69 -28.09 -19.33
CA PHE A 955 33.70 -29.04 -18.21
C PHE A 955 33.97 -30.48 -18.64
N ASN A 956 33.50 -30.90 -19.82
CA ASN A 956 33.61 -32.29 -20.27
C ASN A 956 34.62 -32.49 -21.41
N GLY A 957 35.16 -31.41 -22.00
CA GLY A 957 36.15 -31.47 -23.08
C GLY A 957 35.57 -31.95 -24.41
N GLU A 958 34.27 -31.76 -24.62
CA GLU A 958 33.53 -32.23 -25.79
C GLU A 958 33.82 -31.37 -27.02
N ALA A 959 34.97 -31.59 -27.66
CA ALA A 959 35.45 -30.78 -28.78
C ALA A 959 34.50 -30.67 -29.99
N ASP A 960 33.55 -31.61 -30.13
CA ASP A 960 32.53 -31.60 -31.18
C ASP A 960 31.50 -30.46 -31.01
N MET A 961 31.36 -29.93 -29.79
CA MET A 961 30.49 -28.78 -29.47
C MET A 961 30.95 -27.50 -30.18
N ASN A 962 32.22 -27.38 -30.59
CA ASN A 962 32.69 -26.22 -31.38
C ASN A 962 31.86 -25.99 -32.65
N SER A 963 31.31 -27.06 -33.25
CA SER A 963 30.46 -26.94 -34.44
C SER A 963 29.12 -26.24 -34.17
N GLN A 964 28.60 -26.37 -32.94
CA GLN A 964 27.36 -25.75 -32.46
C GLN A 964 27.61 -24.35 -31.88
N LEU A 965 28.79 -24.13 -31.29
CA LEU A 965 29.15 -22.85 -30.68
C LEU A 965 29.60 -21.82 -31.73
N THR A 966 30.43 -22.20 -32.70
CA THR A 966 31.04 -21.25 -33.65
C THR A 966 31.15 -21.77 -35.09
N GLY A 967 30.58 -22.94 -35.37
CA GLY A 967 30.64 -23.62 -36.67
C GLY A 967 29.33 -23.56 -37.47
N ASN A 968 29.17 -24.52 -38.39
CA ASN A 968 28.04 -24.55 -39.33
C ASN A 968 26.68 -24.92 -38.70
N ASN A 969 26.66 -25.33 -37.42
CA ASN A 969 25.43 -25.72 -36.73
C ASN A 969 24.88 -24.61 -35.83
N VAL A 970 25.53 -23.43 -35.81
CA VAL A 970 24.96 -22.24 -35.18
C VAL A 970 23.65 -21.88 -35.90
N PRO A 971 22.56 -21.59 -35.17
CA PRO A 971 21.30 -21.16 -35.77
C PRO A 971 21.49 -19.94 -36.70
N PRO A 972 20.78 -19.86 -37.83
CA PRO A 972 20.94 -18.76 -38.78
C PRO A 972 20.55 -17.38 -38.22
N GLU A 973 19.77 -17.36 -37.14
CA GLU A 973 19.38 -16.15 -36.41
C GLU A 973 20.49 -15.61 -35.50
N VAL A 974 21.58 -16.34 -35.31
CA VAL A 974 22.65 -16.00 -34.36
C VAL A 974 23.90 -15.52 -35.11
N GLU A 975 24.33 -14.30 -34.80
CA GLU A 975 25.61 -13.77 -35.23
C GLU A 975 26.70 -14.09 -34.20
N VAL A 976 27.84 -14.63 -34.65
CA VAL A 976 28.89 -15.12 -33.76
C VAL A 976 30.18 -14.35 -33.91
N ARG A 977 30.75 -13.93 -32.78
CA ARG A 977 32.14 -13.49 -32.67
C ARG A 977 32.86 -14.40 -31.67
N GLN A 978 34.08 -14.84 -31.99
CA GLN A 978 34.91 -15.63 -31.09
C GLN A 978 36.32 -15.08 -31.05
N ARG A 979 36.92 -15.04 -29.87
CA ARG A 979 38.33 -14.75 -29.64
C ARG A 979 39.02 -15.89 -28.92
#